data_AF-A0A928LWP9-F1
#
_entry.id   AF-A0A928LWP9-F1
#
_cell.length_a   1.000
_cell.length_b   1.000
_cell.length_c   1.000
_cell.angle_alpha   90.00
_cell.angle_beta   90.00
_cell.angle_gamma   90.00
#
_symmetry.space_group_name_H-M   'P 1'
#
loop_
_entity.id
_entity.type
_entity.pdbx_description
1 polymer ?
#
loop_
_entity_poly.entity_id
_entity_poly.type
_entity_poly.pdbx_seq_one_letter_code
_entity_poly.pdbx_strand_id
1 'polypeptide(L)'
;MRQVLGLGQIFPEKLDKLTAYFYNEYIHTNGGVFMKRLISLLLILVLCLSCYPTVKASHVVGGTFGEMTWTLDLSTGTLVVSGDGNIECSTAPWEVYKSSITSFENLDTCGILTHAFRDYIALRVVKLHNAYISENAFYRCANLRDVYFYGKIFAWTGAFEATGGIEKVYAQSLQQWCDAAFWYTYGIADTETVYSTNPLYCGADLYIAGELATDLTIPESTSTLSMNTFANCPSVTRVVLPFTVKKICMGALQCPNLTQIVIMNPNCKIEGLGLGSKSAVIHSVGGGTVAEFAGKVGRTFHSCVYQNNKNGTHDFYCTVCKSSVVSAAAHRFVDGYCNCGQVADCETVGHLFESKVVTQPSCVTDGLQQNTCKLCGFVASIALPATGHLRATAQETVAPTCTESGKLSHWLCKDCNGIFLDQDCTQPASEEDLLLPPSGHQYRAVVTPPTCTQEGYTTYTCNRCADSYIGNILPVTPHDYLAIITAPTCTQEGYTTYACKNCSHTFVDEITAPTGHLNTTAVTVPPTCIEDGLITVTCQDCGISVSNTVAATGHSYQAFTIAPTCTQEGHIQMICSCGDSYIESTIAPNGHFWNDWTWDGSAKQRNCVICGTIERLEYNNPFGDVIATDYYFEPVLWAVDQGITKGTSDTNFSPDQACSRAQIVTFLHRAVGSPKPESSKNPFTDVQEDDYFYNAVLWALEQGITTGTSQTTFSPDAPCTRGQVVTFLYRSAGTPKVEDVPSPFVDVSSEDYFCIAVKWAVQNRITEGTAKDRFSPHLYCTRGQIVTFLYRAITS
;
A
#
# COMPACT_ATOMS: atom_id res chain seq x y z
N MET A 1 -49.47 23.05 14.43
CA MET A 1 -48.85 22.41 13.24
C MET A 1 -48.18 23.38 12.26
N ARG A 2 -47.97 24.67 12.58
CA ARG A 2 -47.18 25.61 11.74
C ARG A 2 -45.83 26.00 12.36
N GLN A 3 -45.33 25.24 13.33
CA GLN A 3 -44.04 25.50 13.99
C GLN A 3 -43.09 24.27 14.01
N VAL A 4 -43.38 23.21 13.26
CA VAL A 4 -42.59 21.95 13.34
C VAL A 4 -41.79 21.63 12.07
N LEU A 5 -41.92 22.38 10.96
CA LEU A 5 -41.22 22.04 9.71
C LEU A 5 -40.66 23.29 9.02
N GLY A 6 -39.69 23.98 9.65
CA GLY A 6 -39.08 25.20 9.13
C GLY A 6 -38.59 25.11 7.67
N LEU A 7 -39.46 25.46 6.73
CA LEU A 7 -39.16 25.76 5.34
C LEU A 7 -39.93 27.04 4.98
N GLY A 8 -39.16 28.12 4.80
CA GLY A 8 -39.65 29.43 4.42
C GLY A 8 -40.13 29.48 2.97
N GLN A 9 -41.29 30.11 2.80
CA GLN A 9 -41.73 30.93 1.67
C GLN A 9 -41.30 30.54 0.25
N ILE A 10 -42.20 29.92 -0.52
CA ILE A 10 -42.67 30.42 -1.84
C ILE A 10 -44.08 29.85 -2.08
N PHE A 11 -45.15 30.67 -2.00
CA PHE A 11 -46.35 30.52 -2.85
C PHE A 11 -47.21 31.81 -2.76
N PRO A 12 -47.74 32.36 -3.88
CA PRO A 12 -48.32 33.71 -3.92
C PRO A 12 -49.85 33.76 -3.76
N GLU A 13 -50.32 34.78 -3.03
CA GLU A 13 -51.51 35.66 -3.18
C GLU A 13 -52.87 35.18 -3.75
N LYS A 14 -53.10 33.90 -4.10
CA LYS A 14 -54.38 33.46 -4.70
C LYS A 14 -55.36 32.75 -3.76
N LEU A 15 -55.04 32.59 -2.47
CA LEU A 15 -55.92 31.87 -1.53
C LEU A 15 -56.91 32.77 -0.77
N ASP A 16 -56.65 34.07 -0.65
CA ASP A 16 -57.54 35.00 0.09
C ASP A 16 -58.80 35.40 -0.68
N LYS A 17 -58.89 35.08 -1.98
CA LYS A 17 -60.10 35.34 -2.79
C LYS A 17 -61.12 34.21 -2.79
N LEU A 18 -60.75 33.00 -2.37
CA LEU A 18 -61.71 31.88 -2.30
C LEU A 18 -62.49 31.85 -0.98
N THR A 19 -61.87 32.27 0.14
CA THR A 19 -62.51 32.31 1.46
C THR A 19 -63.60 33.39 1.56
N ALA A 20 -63.50 34.48 0.79
CA ALA A 20 -64.51 35.53 0.75
C ALA A 20 -65.79 35.14 -0.03
N TYR A 21 -65.71 34.15 -0.94
CA TYR A 21 -66.85 33.73 -1.75
C TYR A 21 -67.80 32.79 -0.99
N PHE A 22 -67.29 32.01 -0.04
CA PHE A 22 -68.08 31.01 0.69
C PHE A 22 -68.73 31.50 1.99
N TYR A 23 -68.44 32.73 2.45
CA TYR A 23 -69.05 33.26 3.69
C TYR A 23 -70.38 33.99 3.46
N ASN A 24 -70.72 34.37 2.22
CA ASN A 24 -71.90 35.21 1.93
C ASN A 24 -73.17 34.46 1.48
N GLU A 25 -73.14 33.12 1.34
CA GLU A 25 -74.33 32.32 1.01
C GLU A 25 -74.83 31.43 2.17
N TYR A 26 -74.39 31.70 3.41
CA TYR A 26 -74.73 30.85 4.56
C TYR A 26 -76.03 31.23 5.29
N ILE A 27 -76.83 32.15 4.77
CA ILE A 27 -78.11 32.51 5.38
C ILE A 27 -79.21 32.26 4.35
N HIS A 28 -80.13 31.36 4.72
CA HIS A 28 -81.31 30.91 3.98
C HIS A 28 -81.09 29.68 3.08
N THR A 29 -81.11 28.49 3.69
CA THR A 29 -82.14 27.44 3.43
C THR A 29 -81.78 26.13 4.14
N ASN A 30 -82.80 25.34 4.44
CA ASN A 30 -82.77 24.08 5.21
C ASN A 30 -81.96 22.95 4.53
N GLY A 31 -80.63 23.08 4.48
CA GLY A 31 -79.70 22.11 3.89
C GLY A 31 -78.62 21.57 4.83
N GLY A 32 -78.78 21.75 6.15
CA GLY A 32 -77.74 21.55 7.17
C GLY A 32 -77.17 20.12 7.32
N VAL A 33 -77.82 19.10 6.75
CA VAL A 33 -77.32 17.71 6.77
C VAL A 33 -76.62 17.34 5.45
N PHE A 34 -77.07 17.91 4.33
CA PHE A 34 -76.49 17.62 3.01
C PHE A 34 -75.14 18.34 2.84
N MET A 35 -75.04 19.59 3.32
CA MET A 35 -73.83 20.39 3.18
C MET A 35 -72.71 19.95 4.16
N LYS A 36 -73.05 19.45 5.36
CA LYS A 36 -72.07 18.78 6.24
C LYS A 36 -71.52 17.49 5.63
N ARG A 37 -72.38 16.68 4.97
CA ARG A 37 -71.93 15.50 4.23
C ARG A 37 -71.08 15.87 3.02
N LEU A 38 -71.41 16.96 2.32
CA LEU A 38 -70.62 17.44 1.18
C LEU A 38 -69.25 17.99 1.61
N ILE A 39 -69.18 18.72 2.72
CA ILE A 39 -67.92 19.25 3.29
C ILE A 39 -67.08 18.11 3.87
N SER A 40 -67.68 17.13 4.55
CA SER A 40 -66.98 15.91 4.97
C SER A 40 -66.50 15.08 3.78
N LEU A 41 -67.29 14.96 2.70
CA LEU A 41 -66.88 14.30 1.45
C LEU A 41 -65.77 15.06 0.74
N LEU A 42 -65.80 16.40 0.72
CA LEU A 42 -64.74 17.23 0.15
C LEU A 42 -63.47 17.23 1.00
N LEU A 43 -63.58 17.20 2.33
CA LEU A 43 -62.43 17.02 3.24
C LEU A 43 -61.84 15.61 3.13
N ILE A 44 -62.67 14.58 2.97
CA ILE A 44 -62.22 13.22 2.65
C ILE A 44 -61.62 13.18 1.25
N LEU A 45 -62.17 13.90 0.27
CA LEU A 45 -61.59 13.98 -1.08
C LEU A 45 -60.24 14.72 -1.05
N VAL A 46 -60.09 15.78 -0.24
CA VAL A 46 -58.84 16.53 -0.05
C VAL A 46 -57.82 15.72 0.76
N LEU A 47 -58.24 14.97 1.78
CA LEU A 47 -57.41 14.02 2.51
C LEU A 47 -56.98 12.84 1.62
N CYS A 48 -57.88 12.32 0.79
CA CYS A 48 -57.59 11.31 -0.21
C CYS A 48 -56.69 11.87 -1.33
N LEU A 49 -56.87 13.12 -1.79
CA LEU A 49 -56.00 13.80 -2.76
C LEU A 49 -54.63 14.18 -2.16
N SER A 50 -54.52 14.33 -0.84
CA SER A 50 -53.24 14.45 -0.13
C SER A 50 -52.58 13.10 0.23
N CYS A 51 -53.33 11.99 0.10
CA CYS A 51 -52.85 10.63 0.28
C CYS A 51 -52.73 9.85 -1.04
N TYR A 52 -53.10 10.43 -2.18
CA TYR A 52 -52.52 10.01 -3.44
C TYR A 52 -51.06 10.44 -3.40
N PRO A 53 -50.08 9.53 -3.53
CA PRO A 53 -48.80 9.99 -4.01
C PRO A 53 -49.14 10.73 -5.30
N THR A 54 -48.80 12.01 -5.40
CA THR A 54 -48.62 12.61 -6.71
C THR A 54 -47.67 11.67 -7.42
N VAL A 55 -48.19 10.80 -8.28
CA VAL A 55 -47.42 10.19 -9.34
C VAL A 55 -47.04 11.39 -10.18
N LYS A 56 -45.96 12.09 -9.78
CA LYS A 56 -45.02 12.58 -10.79
C LYS A 56 -44.80 11.34 -11.63
N ALA A 57 -45.31 11.36 -12.86
CA ALA A 57 -44.96 10.35 -13.83
C ALA A 57 -43.46 10.11 -13.65
N SER A 58 -43.06 8.87 -13.33
CA SER A 58 -41.65 8.55 -13.22
C SER A 58 -41.02 9.06 -14.52
N HIS A 59 -40.22 10.12 -14.43
CA HIS A 59 -39.49 10.62 -15.59
C HIS A 59 -38.43 9.59 -16.02
N VAL A 60 -38.23 8.53 -15.24
CA VAL A 60 -37.34 7.42 -15.56
C VAL A 60 -38.14 6.27 -16.15
N VAL A 61 -37.77 5.85 -17.36
CA VAL A 61 -38.18 4.59 -17.99
C VAL A 61 -37.02 3.61 -17.94
N GLY A 62 -37.27 2.30 -17.97
CA GLY A 62 -36.21 1.32 -17.91
C GLY A 62 -36.72 -0.09 -18.10
N GLY A 63 -35.80 -1.04 -18.14
CA GLY A 63 -36.12 -2.45 -18.33
C GLY A 63 -34.86 -3.29 -18.45
N THR A 64 -35.02 -4.47 -19.06
CA THR A 64 -33.91 -5.38 -19.35
C THR A 64 -33.59 -5.36 -20.85
N PHE A 65 -32.34 -5.70 -21.17
CA PHE A 65 -31.84 -5.90 -22.52
C PHE A 65 -30.87 -7.08 -22.50
N GLY A 66 -31.37 -8.27 -22.89
CA GLY A 66 -30.68 -9.52 -22.56
C GLY A 66 -30.57 -9.68 -21.04
N GLU A 67 -29.36 -9.98 -20.56
CA GLU A 67 -29.03 -10.06 -19.12
C GLU A 67 -28.69 -8.68 -18.50
N MET A 68 -28.62 -7.62 -19.31
CA MET A 68 -28.34 -6.27 -18.83
C MET A 68 -29.63 -5.56 -18.40
N THR A 69 -29.46 -4.55 -17.54
CA THR A 69 -30.50 -3.61 -17.12
C THR A 69 -30.21 -2.22 -17.67
N TRP A 70 -31.26 -1.45 -17.93
CA TRP A 70 -31.12 -0.08 -18.41
C TRP A 70 -32.16 0.85 -17.79
N THR A 71 -31.78 2.11 -17.65
CA THR A 71 -32.67 3.19 -17.24
C THR A 71 -32.41 4.43 -18.08
N LEU A 72 -33.46 5.18 -18.40
CA LEU A 72 -33.41 6.45 -19.10
C LEU A 72 -34.23 7.47 -18.32
N ASP A 73 -33.56 8.48 -17.78
CA ASP A 73 -34.22 9.66 -17.25
C ASP A 73 -34.60 10.59 -18.40
N LEU A 74 -35.89 10.66 -18.72
CA LEU A 74 -36.47 11.50 -19.77
C LEU A 74 -36.37 13.00 -19.47
N SER A 75 -36.12 13.40 -18.21
CA SER A 75 -35.96 14.81 -17.86
C SER A 75 -34.56 15.33 -18.12
N THR A 76 -33.55 14.47 -17.97
CA THR A 76 -32.14 14.82 -18.24
C THR A 76 -31.67 14.31 -19.61
N GLY A 77 -32.31 13.27 -20.14
CA GLY A 77 -31.87 12.51 -21.32
C GLY A 77 -30.74 11.51 -21.01
N THR A 78 -30.56 11.13 -19.73
CA THR A 78 -29.46 10.25 -19.29
C THR A 78 -29.86 8.78 -19.38
N LEU A 79 -29.21 8.05 -20.28
CA LEU A 79 -29.28 6.60 -20.41
C LEU A 79 -28.15 5.95 -19.59
N VAL A 80 -28.49 5.06 -18.66
CA VAL A 80 -27.55 4.25 -17.89
C VAL A 80 -27.81 2.77 -18.19
N VAL A 81 -26.76 2.03 -18.54
CA VAL A 81 -26.80 0.58 -18.78
C VAL A 81 -25.87 -0.13 -17.79
N SER A 82 -26.34 -1.22 -17.18
CA SER A 82 -25.60 -1.99 -16.18
C SER A 82 -25.78 -3.49 -16.41
N GLY A 83 -24.73 -4.27 -16.13
CA GLY A 83 -24.59 -5.69 -16.43
C GLY A 83 -23.57 -5.95 -17.54
N ASP A 84 -22.96 -7.12 -17.50
CA ASP A 84 -21.99 -7.55 -18.51
C ASP A 84 -22.71 -8.00 -19.79
N GLY A 85 -22.25 -7.53 -20.96
CA GLY A 85 -22.87 -7.91 -22.23
C GLY A 85 -22.50 -7.00 -23.40
N ASN A 86 -23.19 -7.20 -24.52
CA ASN A 86 -22.98 -6.46 -25.76
C ASN A 86 -24.18 -5.56 -26.09
N ILE A 87 -23.92 -4.28 -26.37
CA ILE A 87 -24.90 -3.31 -26.88
C ILE A 87 -24.89 -3.37 -28.40
N GLU A 88 -26.02 -3.77 -29.00
CA GLU A 88 -26.17 -3.92 -30.45
C GLU A 88 -27.24 -2.96 -31.00
N CYS A 89 -26.98 -2.39 -32.19
CA CYS A 89 -27.81 -1.33 -32.79
C CYS A 89 -29.27 -1.73 -33.05
N SER A 90 -29.54 -2.97 -33.45
CA SER A 90 -30.86 -3.39 -33.96
C SER A 90 -31.82 -3.89 -32.87
N THR A 91 -31.35 -4.05 -31.63
CA THR A 91 -32.09 -4.73 -30.56
C THR A 91 -32.23 -3.91 -29.27
N ALA A 92 -31.56 -2.76 -29.18
CA ALA A 92 -31.60 -1.87 -28.01
C ALA A 92 -33.03 -1.30 -27.76
N PRO A 93 -33.65 -1.56 -26.59
CA PRO A 93 -35.02 -1.13 -26.29
C PRO A 93 -35.20 0.39 -26.25
N TRP A 94 -34.11 1.13 -26.01
CA TRP A 94 -34.11 2.58 -25.92
C TRP A 94 -33.93 3.29 -27.26
N GLU A 95 -33.77 2.57 -28.38
CA GLU A 95 -33.60 3.17 -29.72
C GLU A 95 -34.78 4.10 -30.08
N VAL A 96 -35.98 3.82 -29.56
CA VAL A 96 -37.16 4.68 -29.72
C VAL A 96 -36.98 6.10 -29.11
N TYR A 97 -36.05 6.27 -28.18
CA TYR A 97 -35.73 7.53 -27.50
C TYR A 97 -34.45 8.20 -28.03
N LYS A 98 -33.87 7.69 -29.13
CA LYS A 98 -32.61 8.17 -29.72
C LYS A 98 -32.49 9.69 -29.86
N SER A 99 -33.57 10.38 -30.21
CA SER A 99 -33.59 11.84 -30.38
C SER A 99 -33.61 12.63 -29.06
N SER A 100 -33.86 11.96 -27.93
CA SER A 100 -33.95 12.56 -26.59
C SER A 100 -32.77 12.20 -25.68
N ILE A 101 -31.95 11.20 -26.06
CA ILE A 101 -30.81 10.76 -25.26
C ILE A 101 -29.66 11.75 -25.44
N THR A 102 -29.31 12.44 -24.35
CA THR A 102 -28.27 13.47 -24.29
C THR A 102 -27.00 12.98 -23.58
N SER A 103 -27.11 11.95 -22.74
CA SER A 103 -25.99 11.38 -22.00
C SER A 103 -26.10 9.86 -21.98
N PHE A 104 -24.98 9.17 -22.14
CA PHE A 104 -24.89 7.71 -22.03
C PHE A 104 -23.81 7.32 -21.02
N GLU A 105 -24.10 6.33 -20.17
CA GLU A 105 -23.18 5.77 -19.19
C GLU A 105 -23.36 4.25 -19.10
N ASN A 106 -22.27 3.48 -19.20
CA ASN A 106 -22.27 2.07 -18.80
C ASN A 106 -21.56 1.91 -17.46
N LEU A 107 -22.12 1.11 -16.54
CA LEU A 107 -21.54 0.92 -15.21
C LEU A 107 -20.57 -0.27 -15.14
N ASP A 108 -20.81 -1.29 -15.96
CA ASP A 108 -20.09 -2.57 -15.96
C ASP A 108 -19.42 -2.84 -17.31
N THR A 109 -18.70 -3.96 -17.44
CA THR A 109 -17.93 -4.25 -18.65
C THR A 109 -18.86 -4.53 -19.82
N CYS A 110 -18.90 -3.62 -20.81
CA CYS A 110 -19.77 -3.79 -21.98
C CYS A 110 -19.01 -3.71 -23.31
N GLY A 111 -19.38 -4.59 -24.24
CA GLY A 111 -19.05 -4.44 -25.65
C GLY A 111 -20.04 -3.50 -26.33
N ILE A 112 -19.58 -2.37 -26.84
CA ILE A 112 -20.41 -1.44 -27.62
C ILE A 112 -20.16 -1.78 -29.09
N LEU A 113 -21.04 -2.60 -29.65
CA LEU A 113 -20.81 -3.20 -30.95
C LEU A 113 -20.98 -2.20 -32.10
N THR A 114 -20.68 -2.69 -33.30
CA THR A 114 -20.68 -1.91 -34.53
C THR A 114 -21.99 -1.14 -34.69
N HIS A 115 -21.88 0.18 -34.78
CA HIS A 115 -22.99 1.13 -34.97
C HIS A 115 -24.00 1.26 -33.81
N ALA A 116 -23.69 0.76 -32.60
CA ALA A 116 -24.61 0.75 -31.46
C ALA A 116 -25.30 2.10 -31.17
N PHE A 117 -24.56 3.21 -31.26
CA PHE A 117 -25.06 4.57 -31.03
C PHE A 117 -24.94 5.46 -32.28
N ARG A 118 -24.94 4.86 -33.48
CA ARG A 118 -24.83 5.60 -34.75
C ARG A 118 -25.97 6.62 -34.88
N ASP A 119 -25.64 7.84 -35.30
CA ASP A 119 -26.58 8.95 -35.53
C ASP A 119 -27.40 9.38 -34.28
N TYR A 120 -26.87 9.15 -33.07
CA TYR A 120 -27.45 9.72 -31.84
C TYR A 120 -27.14 11.22 -31.75
N ILE A 121 -27.84 12.01 -32.58
CA ILE A 121 -27.55 13.44 -32.76
C ILE A 121 -27.75 14.28 -31.50
N ALA A 122 -28.55 13.84 -30.53
CA ALA A 122 -28.79 14.57 -29.28
C ALA A 122 -27.72 14.29 -28.22
N LEU A 123 -26.91 13.24 -28.40
CA LEU A 123 -25.91 12.78 -27.45
C LEU A 123 -24.78 13.81 -27.33
N ARG A 124 -24.53 14.24 -26.09
CA ARG A 124 -23.52 15.25 -25.72
C ARG A 124 -22.42 14.69 -24.85
N VAL A 125 -22.75 13.71 -24.01
CA VAL A 125 -21.83 13.14 -23.01
C VAL A 125 -21.85 11.62 -23.10
N VAL A 126 -20.67 11.01 -23.08
CA VAL A 126 -20.49 9.56 -23.02
C VAL A 126 -19.54 9.21 -21.89
N LYS A 127 -19.94 8.29 -21.01
CA LYS A 127 -19.14 7.80 -19.89
C LYS A 127 -18.97 6.29 -20.01
N LEU A 128 -17.71 5.84 -20.08
CA LEU A 128 -17.38 4.49 -20.48
C LEU A 128 -16.57 3.76 -19.42
N HIS A 129 -17.13 2.69 -18.87
CA HIS A 129 -16.48 1.86 -17.86
C HIS A 129 -16.02 0.53 -18.48
N ASN A 130 -14.71 0.24 -18.50
CA ASN A 130 -14.14 -0.99 -19.05
C ASN A 130 -14.72 -1.40 -20.43
N ALA A 131 -14.77 -0.45 -21.38
CA ALA A 131 -15.54 -0.61 -22.61
C ALA A 131 -14.71 -1.13 -23.79
N TYR A 132 -15.30 -2.07 -24.54
CA TYR A 132 -14.81 -2.49 -25.86
C TYR A 132 -15.69 -1.86 -26.94
N ILE A 133 -15.17 -0.86 -27.64
CA ILE A 133 -15.90 -0.02 -28.59
C ILE A 133 -15.57 -0.48 -30.01
N SER A 134 -16.52 -1.14 -30.65
CA SER A 134 -16.37 -1.65 -32.01
C SER A 134 -16.45 -0.54 -33.06
N GLU A 135 -16.30 -0.95 -34.32
CA GLU A 135 -16.23 -0.05 -35.46
C GLU A 135 -17.44 0.89 -35.52
N ASN A 136 -17.20 2.20 -35.69
CA ASN A 136 -18.27 3.17 -35.92
C ASN A 136 -19.39 3.18 -34.85
N ALA A 137 -19.07 2.81 -33.59
CA ALA A 137 -20.04 2.72 -32.49
C ALA A 137 -20.77 4.04 -32.23
N PHE A 138 -20.07 5.17 -32.18
CA PHE A 138 -20.63 6.52 -31.98
C PHE A 138 -20.55 7.38 -33.25
N TYR A 139 -20.60 6.74 -34.42
CA TYR A 139 -20.50 7.44 -35.70
C TYR A 139 -21.62 8.46 -35.88
N ARG A 140 -21.28 9.69 -36.31
CA ARG A 140 -22.23 10.79 -36.55
C ARG A 140 -23.06 11.25 -35.35
N CYS A 141 -22.58 11.03 -34.12
CA CYS A 141 -23.14 11.69 -32.92
C CYS A 141 -22.75 13.18 -32.91
N ALA A 142 -23.34 13.98 -33.80
CA ALA A 142 -22.86 15.33 -34.16
C ALA A 142 -22.85 16.39 -33.04
N ASN A 143 -23.41 16.11 -31.86
CA ASN A 143 -23.37 17.01 -30.71
C ASN A 143 -22.54 16.45 -29.55
N LEU A 144 -21.81 15.35 -29.75
CA LEU A 144 -20.98 14.74 -28.71
C LEU A 144 -19.79 15.65 -28.40
N ARG A 145 -19.71 16.14 -27.16
CA ARG A 145 -18.68 17.08 -26.70
C ARG A 145 -17.73 16.48 -25.69
N ASP A 146 -18.24 15.66 -24.77
CA ASP A 146 -17.48 15.15 -23.64
C ASP A 146 -17.47 13.62 -23.63
N VAL A 147 -16.28 13.05 -23.48
CA VAL A 147 -16.08 11.60 -23.33
C VAL A 147 -15.30 11.31 -22.07
N TYR A 148 -15.80 10.43 -21.22
CA TYR A 148 -15.17 10.01 -19.96
C TYR A 148 -14.81 8.53 -20.05
N PHE A 149 -13.58 8.20 -19.67
CA PHE A 149 -13.07 6.83 -19.65
C PHE A 149 -12.71 6.40 -18.23
N TYR A 150 -13.26 5.26 -17.83
CA TYR A 150 -13.05 4.60 -16.55
C TYR A 150 -12.57 3.16 -16.80
N GLY A 151 -11.45 2.76 -16.21
CA GLY A 151 -10.85 1.44 -16.46
C GLY A 151 -10.31 1.21 -17.89
N LYS A 152 -10.30 -0.05 -18.35
CA LYS A 152 -9.64 -0.47 -19.60
C LYS A 152 -10.44 -0.10 -20.84
N ILE A 153 -9.79 0.52 -21.82
CA ILE A 153 -10.44 0.99 -23.05
C ILE A 153 -9.82 0.35 -24.28
N PHE A 154 -10.69 -0.21 -25.12
CA PHE A 154 -10.33 -0.73 -26.44
C PHE A 154 -11.28 -0.12 -27.47
N ALA A 155 -10.75 0.58 -28.48
CA ALA A 155 -11.56 1.22 -29.51
C ALA A 155 -11.08 0.87 -30.93
N TRP A 156 -12.04 0.52 -31.79
CA TRP A 156 -11.82 0.14 -33.19
C TRP A 156 -12.08 1.29 -34.17
N THR A 157 -11.76 1.05 -35.44
CA THR A 157 -11.82 2.03 -36.54
C THR A 157 -13.13 2.84 -36.55
N GLY A 158 -13.03 4.17 -36.63
CA GLY A 158 -14.19 5.07 -36.73
C GLY A 158 -15.09 5.17 -35.50
N ALA A 159 -14.71 4.60 -34.34
CA ALA A 159 -15.53 4.57 -33.12
C ALA A 159 -16.16 5.93 -32.75
N PHE A 160 -15.44 7.04 -32.93
CA PHE A 160 -15.87 8.40 -32.61
C PHE A 160 -15.89 9.34 -33.84
N GLU A 161 -16.01 8.80 -35.04
CA GLU A 161 -15.93 9.59 -36.27
C GLU A 161 -17.20 10.43 -36.51
N ALA A 162 -17.03 11.61 -37.12
CA ALA A 162 -18.11 12.54 -37.49
C ALA A 162 -19.00 13.00 -36.30
N THR A 163 -18.45 12.99 -35.08
CA THR A 163 -19.13 13.36 -33.82
C THR A 163 -19.30 14.87 -33.59
N GLY A 164 -19.04 15.71 -34.60
CA GLY A 164 -19.23 17.17 -34.51
C GLY A 164 -18.19 17.90 -33.67
N GLY A 165 -17.08 17.23 -33.35
CA GLY A 165 -15.94 17.81 -32.62
C GLY A 165 -16.09 17.64 -31.12
N ILE A 166 -15.51 16.56 -30.60
CA ILE A 166 -15.31 16.35 -29.16
C ILE A 166 -14.41 17.48 -28.64
N GLU A 167 -14.81 18.12 -27.56
CA GLU A 167 -14.09 19.24 -26.94
C GLU A 167 -13.23 18.75 -25.78
N LYS A 168 -13.70 17.76 -25.01
CA LYS A 168 -13.04 17.28 -23.79
C LYS A 168 -13.05 15.77 -23.67
N VAL A 169 -11.90 15.22 -23.32
CA VAL A 169 -11.71 13.80 -23.02
C VAL A 169 -11.16 13.68 -21.61
N TYR A 170 -11.80 12.85 -20.78
CA TYR A 170 -11.44 12.63 -19.39
C TYR A 170 -10.95 11.20 -19.19
N ALA A 171 -9.79 11.04 -18.54
CA ALA A 171 -9.29 9.75 -18.05
C ALA A 171 -8.98 9.84 -16.55
N GLN A 172 -9.10 8.73 -15.84
CA GLN A 172 -8.85 8.67 -14.39
C GLN A 172 -7.36 8.80 -14.06
N SER A 173 -6.48 8.30 -14.93
CA SER A 173 -5.04 8.40 -14.77
C SER A 173 -4.32 8.42 -16.11
N LEU A 174 -3.10 8.96 -16.13
CA LEU A 174 -2.26 8.95 -17.33
C LEU A 174 -1.84 7.51 -17.71
N GLN A 175 -1.66 6.63 -16.73
CA GLN A 175 -1.39 5.21 -16.97
C GLN A 175 -2.52 4.54 -17.75
N GLN A 176 -3.76 4.71 -17.29
CA GLN A 176 -4.95 4.19 -17.98
C GLN A 176 -5.01 4.70 -19.43
N TRP A 177 -4.69 5.97 -19.66
CA TRP A 177 -4.68 6.55 -21.00
C TRP A 177 -3.57 5.95 -21.88
N CYS A 178 -2.36 5.81 -21.35
CA CYS A 178 -1.23 5.21 -22.07
C CYS A 178 -1.46 3.72 -22.39
N ASP A 179 -2.21 3.01 -21.56
CA ASP A 179 -2.57 1.60 -21.77
C ASP A 179 -3.77 1.43 -22.72
N ALA A 180 -4.50 2.50 -23.04
CA ALA A 180 -5.64 2.44 -23.93
C ALA A 180 -5.23 2.04 -25.34
N ALA A 181 -5.98 1.11 -25.92
CA ALA A 181 -5.69 0.59 -27.25
C ALA A 181 -6.66 1.17 -28.28
N PHE A 182 -6.16 2.13 -29.07
CA PHE A 182 -6.85 2.72 -30.21
C PHE A 182 -6.37 2.03 -31.49
N TRP A 183 -7.13 1.06 -31.98
CA TRP A 183 -6.76 0.23 -33.13
C TRP A 183 -7.09 0.94 -34.43
N TYR A 184 -6.24 0.79 -35.45
CA TYR A 184 -6.54 1.26 -36.81
C TYR A 184 -6.37 0.09 -37.78
N THR A 185 -7.33 -0.09 -38.69
CA THR A 185 -7.23 -1.04 -39.80
C THR A 185 -6.89 -0.31 -41.10
N TYR A 186 -5.75 -0.66 -41.72
CA TYR A 186 -5.40 -0.19 -43.06
C TYR A 186 -6.37 -0.79 -44.08
N GLY A 187 -7.21 0.04 -44.68
CA GLY A 187 -8.12 -0.39 -45.73
C GLY A 187 -8.98 0.74 -46.29
N ILE A 188 -8.41 1.51 -47.21
CA ILE A 188 -8.91 1.78 -48.58
C ILE A 188 -7.94 2.79 -49.21
N ALA A 189 -7.38 2.41 -50.35
CA ALA A 189 -6.53 3.27 -51.16
C ALA A 189 -7.28 4.53 -51.64
N ASP A 190 -6.55 5.62 -51.83
CA ASP A 190 -6.92 6.80 -52.63
C ASP A 190 -7.94 7.82 -52.10
N THR A 191 -8.14 7.97 -50.79
CA THR A 191 -8.73 9.23 -50.27
C THR A 191 -7.95 9.76 -49.07
N GLU A 192 -7.73 11.07 -49.00
CA GLU A 192 -7.07 11.80 -47.90
C GLU A 192 -7.87 11.76 -46.57
N THR A 193 -8.81 10.82 -46.40
CA THR A 193 -9.72 10.73 -45.27
C THR A 193 -9.11 9.85 -44.18
N VAL A 194 -8.60 10.46 -43.11
CA VAL A 194 -8.06 9.75 -41.95
C VAL A 194 -9.20 9.34 -41.01
N TYR A 195 -9.48 8.04 -40.93
CA TYR A 195 -10.43 7.49 -39.96
C TYR A 195 -9.81 7.43 -38.57
N SER A 196 -10.25 8.30 -37.65
CA SER A 196 -9.72 8.32 -36.28
C SER A 196 -10.48 7.38 -35.35
N THR A 197 -9.73 6.70 -34.48
CA THR A 197 -10.23 5.87 -33.37
C THR A 197 -10.03 6.51 -32.01
N ASN A 198 -9.11 7.47 -31.92
CA ASN A 198 -8.86 8.24 -30.72
C ASN A 198 -9.74 9.51 -30.72
N PRO A 199 -10.57 9.75 -29.69
CA PRO A 199 -11.40 10.95 -29.59
C PRO A 199 -10.58 12.26 -29.55
N LEU A 200 -9.30 12.23 -29.12
CA LEU A 200 -8.43 13.41 -29.15
C LEU A 200 -8.15 13.93 -30.57
N TYR A 201 -8.28 13.09 -31.59
CA TYR A 201 -7.98 13.48 -32.97
C TYR A 201 -8.87 14.61 -33.48
N CYS A 202 -10.04 14.82 -32.87
CA CYS A 202 -10.94 15.94 -33.13
C CYS A 202 -10.43 17.29 -32.61
N GLY A 203 -9.27 17.35 -31.95
CA GLY A 203 -8.75 18.55 -31.31
C GLY A 203 -9.25 18.75 -29.89
N ALA A 204 -9.62 17.68 -29.19
CA ALA A 204 -10.15 17.74 -27.84
C ALA A 204 -9.04 17.96 -26.80
N ASP A 205 -9.36 18.65 -25.71
CA ASP A 205 -8.51 18.76 -24.54
C ASP A 205 -8.54 17.48 -23.71
N LEU A 206 -7.36 17.03 -23.27
CA LEU A 206 -7.22 15.89 -22.37
C LEU A 206 -7.25 16.35 -20.92
N TYR A 207 -8.05 15.69 -20.10
CA TYR A 207 -8.11 15.86 -18.65
C TYR A 207 -7.71 14.55 -17.95
N ILE A 208 -6.73 14.61 -17.06
CA ILE A 208 -6.29 13.47 -16.25
C ILE A 208 -6.68 13.74 -14.80
N ALA A 209 -7.40 12.81 -14.18
CA ALA A 209 -7.91 12.96 -12.80
C ALA A 209 -8.70 14.27 -12.57
N GLY A 210 -9.33 14.80 -13.63
CA GLY A 210 -10.10 16.05 -13.61
C GLY A 210 -9.31 17.33 -13.90
N GLU A 211 -7.99 17.26 -14.04
CA GLU A 211 -7.12 18.41 -14.34
C GLU A 211 -6.71 18.46 -15.81
N LEU A 212 -6.59 19.66 -16.39
CA LEU A 212 -6.18 19.85 -17.78
C LEU A 212 -4.73 19.38 -17.97
N ALA A 213 -4.53 18.46 -18.90
CA ALA A 213 -3.25 17.79 -19.10
C ALA A 213 -2.33 18.61 -20.01
N THR A 214 -1.39 19.36 -19.43
CA THR A 214 -0.48 20.26 -20.18
C THR A 214 0.97 19.79 -20.20
N ASP A 215 1.50 19.37 -19.05
CA ASP A 215 2.85 18.83 -18.88
C ASP A 215 2.73 17.37 -18.44
N LEU A 216 3.09 16.46 -19.34
CA LEU A 216 2.89 15.03 -19.14
C LEU A 216 4.21 14.36 -18.78
N THR A 217 4.22 13.64 -17.66
CA THR A 217 5.28 12.68 -17.35
C THR A 217 4.75 11.27 -17.57
N ILE A 218 5.16 10.63 -18.67
CA ILE A 218 4.68 9.30 -19.04
C ILE A 218 5.11 8.29 -17.96
N PRO A 219 4.22 7.39 -17.51
CA PRO A 219 4.53 6.43 -16.46
C PRO A 219 5.66 5.44 -16.80
N GLU A 220 6.40 5.01 -15.77
CA GLU A 220 7.51 4.05 -15.90
C GLU A 220 7.08 2.67 -16.42
N SER A 221 5.83 2.26 -16.20
CA SER A 221 5.31 0.99 -16.75
C SER A 221 5.12 0.99 -18.27
N THR A 222 5.13 2.17 -18.91
CA THR A 222 4.87 2.29 -20.35
C THR A 222 6.10 1.92 -21.17
N SER A 223 6.01 0.83 -21.94
CA SER A 223 7.11 0.40 -22.82
C SER A 223 7.03 0.98 -24.24
N THR A 224 5.82 1.26 -24.72
CA THR A 224 5.54 1.76 -26.06
C THR A 224 4.43 2.80 -25.99
N LEU A 225 4.64 3.97 -26.61
CA LEU A 225 3.53 4.86 -26.93
C LEU A 225 2.90 4.43 -28.24
N SER A 226 1.64 4.00 -28.15
CA SER A 226 0.83 3.51 -29.26
C SER A 226 0.54 4.61 -30.29
N MET A 227 0.06 4.17 -31.46
CA MET A 227 -0.27 5.08 -32.56
C MET A 227 -1.28 6.13 -32.10
N ASN A 228 -1.03 7.38 -32.42
CA ASN A 228 -1.92 8.52 -32.14
C ASN A 228 -2.35 8.72 -30.68
N THR A 229 -1.65 8.18 -29.67
CA THR A 229 -2.08 8.25 -28.24
C THR A 229 -2.43 9.67 -27.77
N PHE A 230 -1.68 10.70 -28.18
CA PHE A 230 -1.95 12.11 -27.87
C PHE A 230 -2.21 12.96 -29.13
N ALA A 231 -2.49 12.34 -30.27
CA ALA A 231 -2.62 13.07 -31.54
C ALA A 231 -3.70 14.16 -31.48
N ASN A 232 -3.37 15.32 -32.05
CA ASN A 232 -4.13 16.56 -32.13
C ASN A 232 -4.58 17.17 -30.79
N CYS A 233 -4.07 16.71 -29.65
CA CYS A 233 -4.42 17.28 -28.35
C CYS A 233 -3.80 18.69 -28.18
N PRO A 234 -4.58 19.78 -28.10
CA PRO A 234 -4.04 21.13 -28.07
C PRO A 234 -3.56 21.58 -26.68
N SER A 235 -4.01 20.93 -25.61
CA SER A 235 -3.59 21.25 -24.24
C SER A 235 -2.16 20.82 -23.92
N VAL A 236 -1.67 19.75 -24.55
CA VAL A 236 -0.35 19.19 -24.25
C VAL A 236 0.76 20.05 -24.87
N THR A 237 1.60 20.63 -24.01
CA THR A 237 2.69 21.55 -24.38
C THR A 237 4.07 20.97 -24.09
N ARG A 238 4.18 20.04 -23.14
CA ARG A 238 5.41 19.33 -22.77
C ARG A 238 5.13 17.86 -22.48
N VAL A 239 6.03 16.99 -22.92
CA VAL A 239 5.98 15.54 -22.63
C VAL A 239 7.35 15.02 -22.22
N VAL A 240 7.40 14.26 -21.12
CA VAL A 240 8.58 13.57 -20.60
C VAL A 240 8.37 12.06 -20.70
N LEU A 241 9.30 11.39 -21.37
CA LEU A 241 9.27 9.96 -21.67
C LEU A 241 10.39 9.25 -20.87
N PRO A 242 10.06 8.26 -20.02
CA PRO A 242 11.03 7.57 -19.19
C PRO A 242 11.92 6.61 -19.99
N PHE A 243 12.92 6.02 -19.32
CA PHE A 243 13.85 5.06 -19.94
C PHE A 243 13.14 3.80 -20.45
N THR A 244 12.01 3.45 -19.83
CA THR A 244 11.22 2.26 -20.15
C THR A 244 10.51 2.38 -21.51
N VAL A 245 10.25 3.60 -22.00
CA VAL A 245 9.69 3.81 -23.34
C VAL A 245 10.74 3.48 -24.39
N LYS A 246 10.60 2.29 -24.98
CA LYS A 246 11.48 1.77 -26.04
C LYS A 246 11.03 2.17 -27.43
N LYS A 247 9.75 2.53 -27.59
CA LYS A 247 9.15 2.80 -28.90
C LYS A 247 8.09 3.90 -28.85
N ILE A 248 8.12 4.80 -29.84
CA ILE A 248 7.09 5.81 -30.10
C ILE A 248 6.54 5.55 -31.50
N CYS A 249 5.29 5.10 -31.56
CA CYS A 249 4.60 4.81 -32.81
C CYS A 249 4.19 6.09 -33.56
N MET A 250 3.82 5.93 -34.83
CA MET A 250 3.43 7.03 -35.71
C MET A 250 2.33 7.92 -35.09
N GLY A 251 2.51 9.25 -35.18
CA GLY A 251 1.53 10.25 -34.74
C GLY A 251 1.28 10.32 -33.22
N ALA A 252 1.97 9.52 -32.40
CA ALA A 252 1.71 9.42 -30.97
C ALA A 252 1.74 10.77 -30.23
N LEU A 253 2.68 11.66 -30.59
CA LEU A 253 2.85 12.98 -29.99
C LEU A 253 2.53 14.12 -30.97
N GLN A 254 1.62 13.89 -31.92
CA GLN A 254 1.20 14.91 -32.91
C GLN A 254 0.27 15.96 -32.30
N CYS A 255 0.76 16.70 -31.31
CA CYS A 255 0.02 17.79 -30.67
C CYS A 255 0.39 19.14 -31.32
N PRO A 256 -0.59 20.02 -31.62
CA PRO A 256 -0.32 21.29 -32.30
C PRO A 256 0.51 22.27 -31.45
N ASN A 257 0.33 22.26 -30.12
CA ASN A 257 0.97 23.20 -29.19
C ASN A 257 2.16 22.61 -28.43
N LEU A 258 2.63 21.42 -28.82
CA LEU A 258 3.78 20.78 -28.19
C LEU A 258 5.06 21.53 -28.53
N THR A 259 5.74 22.01 -27.50
CA THR A 259 6.96 22.83 -27.60
C THR A 259 8.19 22.09 -27.10
N GLN A 260 8.03 21.12 -26.20
CA GLN A 260 9.15 20.37 -25.61
C GLN A 260 8.84 18.88 -25.48
N ILE A 261 9.81 18.05 -25.87
CA ILE A 261 9.78 16.60 -25.69
C ILE A 261 11.07 16.18 -25.01
N VAL A 262 10.98 15.56 -23.84
CA VAL A 262 12.12 15.01 -23.11
C VAL A 262 12.09 13.49 -23.26
N ILE A 263 13.11 12.90 -23.88
CA ILE A 263 13.23 11.46 -24.12
C ILE A 263 14.42 10.93 -23.33
N MET A 264 14.14 10.25 -22.22
CA MET A 264 15.19 9.74 -21.35
C MET A 264 15.92 8.54 -21.97
N ASN A 265 15.23 7.68 -22.71
CA ASN A 265 15.86 6.58 -23.45
C ASN A 265 16.50 7.06 -24.78
N PRO A 266 17.83 7.20 -24.89
CA PRO A 266 18.47 7.62 -26.16
C PRO A 266 18.25 6.65 -27.32
N ASN A 267 17.94 5.38 -27.00
CA ASN A 267 17.73 4.31 -27.95
C ASN A 267 16.25 4.04 -28.24
N CYS A 268 15.37 4.99 -27.86
CA CYS A 268 13.95 4.93 -28.19
C CYS A 268 13.76 4.92 -29.71
N LYS A 269 13.05 3.92 -30.23
CA LYS A 269 12.71 3.81 -31.65
C LYS A 269 11.52 4.70 -31.97
N ILE A 270 11.72 5.64 -32.89
CA ILE A 270 10.68 6.58 -33.33
C ILE A 270 10.24 6.21 -34.74
N GLU A 271 8.94 5.93 -34.93
CA GLU A 271 8.37 5.58 -36.23
C GLU A 271 7.67 6.77 -36.90
N GLY A 272 7.94 6.99 -38.20
CA GLY A 272 7.25 7.99 -39.02
C GLY A 272 7.22 9.38 -38.39
N LEU A 273 6.02 9.95 -38.24
CA LEU A 273 5.77 11.24 -37.55
C LEU A 273 5.50 11.08 -36.04
N GLY A 274 6.10 10.09 -35.37
CA GLY A 274 5.82 9.76 -33.97
C GLY A 274 6.00 10.91 -32.98
N LEU A 275 6.98 11.80 -33.21
CA LEU A 275 7.21 13.01 -32.40
C LEU A 275 6.38 14.23 -32.82
N GLY A 276 5.46 14.07 -33.77
CA GLY A 276 4.48 15.10 -34.06
C GLY A 276 5.03 16.40 -34.65
N SER A 277 4.57 17.54 -34.12
CA SER A 277 4.83 18.90 -34.61
C SER A 277 6.30 19.19 -34.94
N LYS A 278 6.54 20.02 -35.97
CA LYS A 278 7.90 20.46 -36.36
C LYS A 278 8.55 21.42 -35.37
N SER A 279 7.76 22.01 -34.48
CA SER A 279 8.20 23.09 -33.60
C SER A 279 8.72 22.63 -32.24
N ALA A 280 8.48 21.37 -31.86
CA ALA A 280 8.90 20.85 -30.56
C ALA A 280 10.41 20.63 -30.51
N VAL A 281 11.05 21.14 -29.46
CA VAL A 281 12.45 20.91 -29.14
C VAL A 281 12.59 19.55 -28.45
N ILE A 282 13.51 18.73 -28.94
CA ILE A 282 13.78 17.40 -28.38
C ILE A 282 14.97 17.51 -27.42
N HIS A 283 14.78 17.04 -26.19
CA HIS A 283 15.83 16.87 -25.19
C HIS A 283 16.04 15.38 -24.97
N SER A 284 17.29 14.89 -24.99
CA SER A 284 17.57 13.48 -24.71
C SER A 284 18.90 13.28 -23.98
N VAL A 285 19.01 12.18 -23.23
CA VAL A 285 20.22 11.80 -22.51
C VAL A 285 21.15 11.06 -23.47
N GLY A 286 22.24 11.67 -23.92
CA GLY A 286 23.20 11.06 -24.85
C GLY A 286 22.82 11.16 -26.34
N GLY A 287 23.57 10.45 -27.20
CA GLY A 287 23.46 10.49 -28.66
C GLY A 287 23.22 9.11 -29.26
N GLY A 288 21.96 8.69 -29.30
CA GLY A 288 21.50 7.41 -29.87
C GLY A 288 20.50 7.57 -31.01
N THR A 289 19.57 6.61 -31.15
CA THR A 289 18.54 6.59 -32.21
C THR A 289 17.66 7.84 -32.23
N VAL A 290 17.45 8.47 -31.06
CA VAL A 290 16.70 9.73 -30.95
C VAL A 290 17.44 10.89 -31.64
N ALA A 291 18.76 10.98 -31.45
CA ALA A 291 19.59 12.00 -32.08
C ALA A 291 19.64 11.81 -33.61
N GLU A 292 19.79 10.56 -34.07
CA GLU A 292 19.74 10.22 -35.49
C GLU A 292 18.40 10.59 -36.12
N PHE A 293 17.30 10.28 -35.45
CA PHE A 293 15.95 10.63 -35.91
C PHE A 293 15.81 12.16 -36.01
N ALA A 294 16.17 12.89 -34.95
CA ALA A 294 16.07 14.34 -34.94
C ALA A 294 16.89 14.99 -36.07
N GLY A 295 18.10 14.47 -36.35
CA GLY A 295 18.91 14.88 -37.50
C GLY A 295 18.25 14.59 -38.85
N LYS A 296 17.70 13.37 -39.03
CA LYS A 296 16.99 12.97 -40.26
C LYS A 296 15.78 13.84 -40.57
N VAL A 297 15.02 14.25 -39.55
CA VAL A 297 13.78 15.04 -39.72
C VAL A 297 13.99 16.56 -39.50
N GLY A 298 15.22 17.01 -39.30
CA GLY A 298 15.58 18.42 -39.11
C GLY A 298 14.95 19.06 -37.87
N ARG A 299 14.85 18.33 -36.75
CA ARG A 299 14.33 18.84 -35.46
C ARG A 299 15.47 19.42 -34.62
N THR A 300 15.17 20.47 -33.87
CA THR A 300 16.10 21.00 -32.85
C THR A 300 16.29 19.97 -31.75
N PHE A 301 17.54 19.57 -31.51
CA PHE A 301 17.91 18.50 -30.58
C PHE A 301 18.96 18.98 -29.58
N HIS A 302 18.70 18.73 -28.29
CA HIS A 302 19.61 19.00 -27.19
C HIS A 302 19.98 17.68 -26.50
N SER A 303 21.28 17.41 -26.39
CA SER A 303 21.81 16.22 -25.71
C SER A 303 22.50 16.62 -24.40
N CYS A 304 22.23 15.88 -23.32
CA CYS A 304 22.94 16.00 -22.04
C CYS A 304 23.85 14.78 -21.81
N VAL A 305 25.06 14.98 -21.28
CA VAL A 305 26.01 13.91 -20.92
C VAL A 305 26.32 13.95 -19.42
N TYR A 306 26.25 12.79 -18.77
CA TYR A 306 26.49 12.60 -17.34
C TYR A 306 27.97 12.29 -17.06
N GLN A 307 28.61 12.99 -16.10
CA GLN A 307 29.92 12.62 -15.56
C GLN A 307 29.92 12.69 -14.01
N ASN A 308 30.30 11.58 -13.38
CA ASN A 308 30.56 11.54 -11.94
C ASN A 308 31.94 12.14 -11.64
N ASN A 309 31.98 13.24 -10.88
CA ASN A 309 33.22 13.78 -10.34
C ASN A 309 33.58 13.12 -9.00
N LYS A 310 34.89 12.97 -8.74
CA LYS A 310 35.49 12.21 -7.62
C LYS A 310 35.12 12.69 -6.20
N ASN A 311 34.36 13.78 -6.06
CA ASN A 311 34.01 14.40 -4.78
C ASN A 311 32.52 14.27 -4.42
N GLY A 312 31.72 13.51 -5.19
CA GLY A 312 30.28 13.34 -4.90
C GLY A 312 29.41 14.55 -5.26
N THR A 313 29.95 15.54 -5.99
CA THR A 313 29.18 16.61 -6.62
C THR A 313 28.96 16.28 -8.10
N HIS A 314 27.72 16.46 -8.58
CA HIS A 314 27.30 16.10 -9.94
C HIS A 314 27.27 17.35 -10.84
N ASP A 315 28.17 17.43 -11.83
CA ASP A 315 28.21 18.53 -12.80
C ASP A 315 27.77 18.03 -14.19
N PHE A 316 26.89 18.78 -14.87
CA PHE A 316 26.44 18.47 -16.23
C PHE A 316 27.34 19.13 -17.29
N TYR A 317 27.68 18.40 -18.36
CA TYR A 317 28.59 18.89 -19.41
C TYR A 317 27.89 19.09 -20.76
N CYS A 318 28.09 20.27 -21.36
CA CYS A 318 27.58 20.67 -22.67
C CYS A 318 28.45 20.10 -23.80
N THR A 319 27.90 19.17 -24.61
CA THR A 319 28.62 18.60 -25.77
C THR A 319 28.80 19.59 -26.92
N VAL A 320 27.99 20.65 -26.98
CA VAL A 320 28.06 21.69 -28.03
C VAL A 320 29.14 22.74 -27.72
N CYS A 321 29.36 23.07 -26.45
CA CYS A 321 30.19 24.21 -26.04
C CYS A 321 31.47 23.85 -25.27
N LYS A 322 31.67 22.59 -24.85
CA LYS A 322 32.90 22.07 -24.24
C LYS A 322 33.47 22.89 -23.06
N SER A 323 32.64 23.60 -22.30
CA SER A 323 33.06 24.26 -21.05
C SER A 323 32.50 23.52 -19.83
N SER A 324 33.33 23.27 -18.81
CA SER A 324 32.89 22.78 -17.51
C SER A 324 32.16 23.87 -16.74
N VAL A 325 31.11 23.49 -16.00
CA VAL A 325 30.33 24.41 -15.17
C VAL A 325 31.10 24.75 -13.90
N VAL A 326 32.10 25.62 -14.00
CA VAL A 326 32.66 26.31 -12.83
C VAL A 326 33.10 27.72 -13.23
N SER A 327 32.14 28.64 -13.32
CA SER A 327 32.24 30.06 -12.91
C SER A 327 31.16 30.90 -13.59
N ALA A 328 30.22 31.35 -12.78
CA ALA A 328 29.27 32.39 -13.14
C ALA A 328 30.00 33.73 -13.30
N ALA A 329 30.19 34.20 -14.54
CA ALA A 329 30.48 35.62 -14.79
C ALA A 329 30.25 36.12 -16.24
N ALA A 330 30.09 35.25 -17.26
CA ALA A 330 30.24 35.71 -18.66
C ALA A 330 29.01 35.61 -19.60
N HIS A 331 27.83 35.16 -19.17
CA HIS A 331 26.69 35.01 -20.08
C HIS A 331 25.42 35.67 -19.54
N ARG A 332 24.89 36.68 -20.27
CA ARG A 332 23.59 37.30 -19.97
C ARG A 332 22.47 36.29 -20.21
N PHE A 333 21.67 36.05 -19.18
CA PHE A 333 20.50 35.19 -19.16
C PHE A 333 19.26 35.94 -19.66
N VAL A 334 18.38 35.25 -20.40
CA VAL A 334 16.98 35.64 -20.63
C VAL A 334 16.14 34.43 -20.23
N ASP A 335 15.17 34.63 -19.34
CA ASP A 335 14.23 33.59 -18.86
C ASP A 335 14.85 32.30 -18.28
N GLY A 336 15.99 32.41 -17.60
CA GLY A 336 16.58 31.28 -16.84
C GLY A 336 17.41 30.28 -17.66
N TYR A 337 17.65 30.52 -18.95
CA TYR A 337 18.46 29.64 -19.80
C TYR A 337 19.74 30.34 -20.31
N CYS A 338 20.86 29.60 -20.36
CA CYS A 338 22.05 30.03 -21.10
C CYS A 338 21.70 30.21 -22.58
N ASN A 339 22.27 31.22 -23.26
CA ASN A 339 22.22 31.38 -24.73
C ASN A 339 22.88 30.20 -25.51
N CYS A 340 23.34 29.18 -24.80
CA CYS A 340 23.89 27.92 -25.29
C CYS A 340 23.00 26.70 -24.97
N GLY A 341 21.86 26.89 -24.28
CA GLY A 341 20.88 25.86 -23.98
C GLY A 341 21.40 24.71 -23.10
N GLN A 342 21.68 24.97 -21.81
CA GLN A 342 21.80 23.94 -20.76
C GLN A 342 21.35 24.54 -19.41
N VAL A 343 20.43 23.87 -18.69
CA VAL A 343 20.71 22.95 -17.57
C VAL A 343 19.58 21.91 -17.54
N ALA A 344 19.90 20.68 -17.15
CA ALA A 344 18.94 19.65 -16.79
C ALA A 344 19.51 18.96 -15.55
N ASP A 345 19.46 19.65 -14.42
CA ASP A 345 19.72 19.04 -13.12
C ASP A 345 18.48 18.25 -12.68
N CYS A 346 18.63 17.39 -11.67
CA CYS A 346 17.47 16.62 -11.18
C CYS A 346 16.34 17.51 -10.64
N GLU A 347 16.59 18.80 -10.36
CA GLU A 347 15.56 19.78 -9.99
C GLU A 347 14.72 20.25 -11.20
N THR A 348 15.29 20.25 -12.41
CA THR A 348 14.62 20.69 -13.66
C THR A 348 14.09 19.54 -14.54
N VAL A 349 14.68 18.33 -14.49
CA VAL A 349 14.17 17.14 -15.21
C VAL A 349 13.27 16.23 -14.35
N GLY A 350 13.23 16.49 -13.04
CA GLY A 350 12.58 15.64 -12.06
C GLY A 350 13.49 14.50 -11.57
N HIS A 351 13.42 14.20 -10.27
CA HIS A 351 14.09 13.04 -9.69
C HIS A 351 13.39 11.74 -10.11
N LEU A 352 14.16 10.76 -10.60
CA LEU A 352 13.66 9.45 -11.01
C LEU A 352 13.70 8.46 -9.84
N PHE A 353 12.78 8.62 -8.90
CA PHE A 353 12.77 7.86 -7.67
C PHE A 353 12.25 6.43 -7.86
N GLU A 354 13.11 5.44 -7.60
CA GLU A 354 12.66 4.10 -7.28
C GLU A 354 12.22 4.07 -5.82
N SER A 355 10.94 3.73 -5.62
CA SER A 355 10.31 3.71 -4.31
C SER A 355 10.44 2.32 -3.67
N LYS A 356 10.88 2.28 -2.42
CA LYS A 356 10.91 1.07 -1.60
C LYS A 356 10.26 1.37 -0.26
N VAL A 357 9.18 0.65 0.06
CA VAL A 357 8.61 0.66 1.42
C VAL A 357 9.59 -0.09 2.32
N VAL A 358 10.24 0.65 3.21
CA VAL A 358 11.24 0.13 4.15
C VAL A 358 10.54 -0.44 5.38
N THR A 359 9.50 0.24 5.86
CA THR A 359 8.62 -0.22 6.94
C THR A 359 7.17 0.08 6.61
N GLN A 360 6.27 -0.88 6.86
CA GLN A 360 4.82 -0.70 6.69
C GLN A 360 4.26 0.15 7.84
N PRO A 361 3.27 1.03 7.59
CA PRO A 361 2.59 1.79 8.65
C PRO A 361 1.72 0.88 9.53
N SER A 362 1.64 1.19 10.83
CA SER A 362 0.74 0.56 11.79
C SER A 362 -0.40 1.51 12.18
N CYS A 363 -1.28 1.10 13.10
CA CYS A 363 -2.36 1.96 13.60
C CYS A 363 -1.85 3.21 14.34
N VAL A 364 -0.63 3.17 14.88
CA VAL A 364 -0.07 4.23 15.75
C VAL A 364 1.32 4.71 15.33
N THR A 365 2.01 4.00 14.45
CA THR A 365 3.33 4.38 13.94
C THR A 365 3.31 4.57 12.44
N ASP A 366 3.85 5.69 11.99
CA ASP A 366 4.10 5.92 10.57
C ASP A 366 5.04 4.85 10.01
N GLY A 367 4.78 4.41 8.78
CA GLY A 367 5.70 3.62 7.98
C GLY A 367 6.73 4.53 7.30
N LEU A 368 7.73 3.93 6.66
CA LEU A 368 8.79 4.66 5.98
C LEU A 368 8.91 4.17 4.54
N GLN A 369 8.78 5.09 3.60
CA GLN A 369 9.11 4.87 2.20
C GLN A 369 10.37 5.65 1.84
N GLN A 370 11.35 4.96 1.26
CA GLN A 370 12.55 5.57 0.70
C GLN A 370 12.45 5.59 -0.81
N ASN A 371 12.74 6.76 -1.37
CA ASN A 371 12.69 7.06 -2.78
C ASN A 371 14.13 7.34 -3.23
N THR A 372 14.73 6.43 -4.00
CA THR A 372 16.12 6.56 -4.46
C THR A 372 16.16 6.98 -5.92
N CYS A 373 16.74 8.15 -6.21
CA CYS A 373 16.85 8.65 -7.57
C CYS A 373 17.84 7.79 -8.36
N LYS A 374 17.39 7.06 -9.38
CA LYS A 374 18.25 6.20 -10.22
C LYS A 374 19.28 6.97 -11.02
N LEU A 375 19.10 8.28 -11.18
CA LEU A 375 19.98 9.15 -11.96
C LEU A 375 21.16 9.70 -11.15
N CYS A 376 20.91 10.09 -9.90
CA CYS A 376 21.92 10.77 -9.07
C CYS A 376 22.17 10.10 -7.71
N GLY A 377 21.46 9.01 -7.40
CA GLY A 377 21.58 8.30 -6.12
C GLY A 377 20.98 9.02 -4.91
N PHE A 378 20.36 10.19 -5.10
CA PHE A 378 19.70 10.94 -4.02
C PHE A 378 18.57 10.13 -3.39
N VAL A 379 18.57 9.99 -2.07
CA VAL A 379 17.52 9.29 -1.31
C VAL A 379 16.65 10.31 -0.60
N ALA A 380 15.38 10.40 -1.02
CA ALA A 380 14.33 11.12 -0.31
C ALA A 380 13.58 10.13 0.61
N SER A 381 13.30 10.53 1.85
CA SER A 381 12.52 9.72 2.79
C SER A 381 11.15 10.35 2.99
N ILE A 382 10.10 9.55 2.84
CA ILE A 382 8.70 9.95 3.03
C ILE A 382 8.11 9.10 4.14
N ALA A 383 7.51 9.75 5.14
CA ALA A 383 6.71 9.07 6.15
C ALA A 383 5.37 8.64 5.53
N LEU A 384 5.03 7.36 5.67
CA LEU A 384 3.70 6.84 5.36
C LEU A 384 2.85 7.01 6.62
N PRO A 385 1.81 7.85 6.62
CA PRO A 385 1.03 8.11 7.82
C PRO A 385 0.46 6.83 8.42
N ALA A 386 0.44 6.74 9.76
CA ALA A 386 -0.23 5.68 10.48
C ALA A 386 -1.66 5.47 9.96
N THR A 387 -2.08 4.21 9.83
CA THR A 387 -3.38 3.84 9.23
C THR A 387 -4.58 4.27 10.07
N GLY A 388 -4.35 4.65 11.33
CA GLY A 388 -5.38 5.02 12.29
C GLY A 388 -6.28 3.85 12.68
N HIS A 389 -7.20 4.10 13.61
CA HIS A 389 -8.08 3.08 14.18
C HIS A 389 -9.42 2.98 13.43
N LEU A 390 -9.40 2.93 12.09
CA LEU A 390 -10.58 3.10 11.21
C LEU A 390 -11.59 1.93 11.19
N ARG A 391 -11.33 0.84 11.94
CA ARG A 391 -12.12 -0.40 11.90
C ARG A 391 -12.44 -0.90 13.30
N ALA A 392 -13.35 -0.23 14.02
CA ALA A 392 -13.70 -0.60 15.38
C ALA A 392 -15.01 -1.41 15.50
N THR A 393 -15.12 -2.19 16.57
CA THR A 393 -16.32 -2.98 16.91
C THR A 393 -16.88 -2.53 18.26
N ALA A 394 -18.17 -2.24 18.31
CA ALA A 394 -18.85 -1.82 19.54
C ALA A 394 -18.98 -2.99 20.55
N GLN A 395 -18.86 -2.65 21.83
CA GLN A 395 -19.13 -3.50 22.99
C GLN A 395 -20.21 -2.82 23.84
N GLU A 396 -21.23 -3.58 24.23
CA GLU A 396 -22.37 -3.05 24.98
C GLU A 396 -22.06 -2.87 26.48
N THR A 397 -22.83 -2.00 27.13
CA THR A 397 -22.72 -1.73 28.57
C THR A 397 -23.12 -2.93 29.41
N VAL A 398 -22.35 -3.22 30.46
CA VAL A 398 -22.69 -4.18 31.52
C VAL A 398 -23.01 -3.40 32.81
N ALA A 399 -24.23 -3.52 33.31
CA ALA A 399 -24.67 -2.76 34.49
C ALA A 399 -24.02 -3.27 35.80
N PRO A 400 -23.61 -2.39 36.73
CA PRO A 400 -23.11 -2.78 38.05
C PRO A 400 -24.22 -3.39 38.93
N THR A 401 -23.84 -4.28 39.86
CA THR A 401 -24.74 -4.84 40.88
C THR A 401 -24.49 -4.17 42.25
N CYS A 402 -25.05 -4.69 43.34
CA CYS A 402 -24.81 -4.14 44.69
C CYS A 402 -23.36 -4.35 45.15
N THR A 403 -22.68 -5.39 44.66
CA THR A 403 -21.34 -5.82 45.12
C THR A 403 -20.32 -5.95 43.99
N GLU A 404 -20.76 -6.11 42.74
CA GLU A 404 -19.88 -6.24 41.58
C GLU A 404 -19.91 -4.98 40.71
N SER A 405 -18.73 -4.56 40.24
CA SER A 405 -18.56 -3.44 39.32
C SER A 405 -19.16 -3.75 37.94
N GLY A 406 -19.68 -2.72 37.28
CA GLY A 406 -20.15 -2.79 35.89
C GLY A 406 -19.06 -2.36 34.91
N LYS A 407 -19.37 -2.35 33.61
CA LYS A 407 -18.46 -1.90 32.55
C LYS A 407 -19.20 -1.01 31.55
N LEU A 408 -18.66 0.17 31.25
CA LEU A 408 -19.20 1.08 30.23
C LEU A 408 -19.09 0.50 28.82
N SER A 409 -20.01 0.90 27.93
CA SER A 409 -19.91 0.61 26.50
C SER A 409 -18.64 1.21 25.90
N HIS A 410 -17.96 0.49 25.02
CA HIS A 410 -16.68 0.89 24.44
C HIS A 410 -16.51 0.30 23.03
N TRP A 411 -15.47 0.71 22.32
CA TRP A 411 -15.13 0.27 20.97
C TRP A 411 -13.73 -0.35 20.94
N LEU A 412 -13.57 -1.45 20.21
CA LEU A 412 -12.30 -2.16 20.03
C LEU A 412 -11.82 -2.06 18.59
N CYS A 413 -10.59 -1.56 18.38
CA CYS A 413 -9.96 -1.56 17.06
C CYS A 413 -9.66 -2.99 16.59
N LYS A 414 -10.10 -3.38 15.39
CA LYS A 414 -9.89 -4.75 14.85
C LYS A 414 -8.43 -5.06 14.54
N ASP A 415 -7.60 -4.05 14.29
CA ASP A 415 -6.23 -4.25 13.83
C ASP A 415 -5.22 -4.28 14.99
N CYS A 416 -5.46 -3.54 16.09
CA CYS A 416 -4.55 -3.48 17.25
C CYS A 416 -5.21 -3.81 18.61
N ASN A 417 -6.52 -4.06 18.65
CA ASN A 417 -7.31 -4.33 19.85
C ASN A 417 -7.30 -3.21 20.92
N GLY A 418 -6.97 -1.98 20.53
CA GLY A 418 -7.05 -0.81 21.41
C GLY A 418 -8.49 -0.47 21.79
N ILE A 419 -8.67 0.05 23.02
CA ILE A 419 -9.97 0.36 23.64
C ILE A 419 -10.27 1.86 23.52
N PHE A 420 -11.49 2.20 23.09
CA PHE A 420 -11.92 3.59 22.88
C PHE A 420 -13.35 3.84 23.40
N LEU A 421 -13.65 5.08 23.80
CA LEU A 421 -14.98 5.49 24.27
C LEU A 421 -15.93 5.90 23.13
N ASP A 422 -15.41 6.10 21.93
CA ASP A 422 -16.14 6.57 20.75
C ASP A 422 -15.89 5.70 19.51
N GLN A 423 -16.83 5.74 18.57
CA GLN A 423 -16.78 4.95 17.34
C GLN A 423 -15.61 5.35 16.42
N ASP A 424 -15.23 6.63 16.44
CA ASP A 424 -14.17 7.18 15.60
C ASP A 424 -12.77 6.94 16.20
N CYS A 425 -12.70 6.28 17.37
CA CYS A 425 -11.48 5.93 18.08
C CYS A 425 -10.57 7.13 18.38
N THR A 426 -11.18 8.25 18.75
CA THR A 426 -10.47 9.50 19.07
C THR A 426 -10.21 9.65 20.57
N GLN A 427 -10.93 8.91 21.42
CA GLN A 427 -10.81 8.92 22.88
C GLN A 427 -10.36 7.54 23.38
N PRO A 428 -9.03 7.30 23.48
CA PRO A 428 -8.52 6.06 24.03
C PRO A 428 -8.90 5.92 25.50
N ALA A 429 -9.17 4.69 25.92
CA ALA A 429 -9.49 4.35 27.30
C ALA A 429 -8.71 3.11 27.75
N SER A 430 -8.46 3.00 29.04
CA SER A 430 -7.93 1.80 29.68
C SER A 430 -9.06 0.92 30.21
N GLU A 431 -8.75 -0.30 30.66
CA GLU A 431 -9.75 -1.13 31.35
C GLU A 431 -10.26 -0.48 32.65
N GLU A 432 -9.44 0.35 33.30
CA GLU A 432 -9.79 1.06 34.52
C GLU A 432 -10.82 2.17 34.26
N ASP A 433 -10.68 2.90 33.15
CA ASP A 433 -11.59 3.98 32.75
C ASP A 433 -13.02 3.48 32.43
N LEU A 434 -13.15 2.19 32.13
CA LEU A 434 -14.44 1.56 31.83
C LEU A 434 -15.17 1.05 33.08
N LEU A 435 -14.51 1.01 34.23
CA LEU A 435 -15.08 0.46 35.47
C LEU A 435 -16.18 1.37 36.01
N LEU A 436 -17.38 0.81 36.14
CA LEU A 436 -18.47 1.44 36.90
C LEU A 436 -18.43 0.90 38.33
N PRO A 437 -18.33 1.76 39.36
CA PRO A 437 -18.30 1.29 40.74
C PRO A 437 -19.59 0.55 41.09
N PRO A 438 -19.53 -0.40 42.05
CA PRO A 438 -20.73 -1.09 42.53
C PRO A 438 -21.79 -0.09 42.98
N SER A 439 -23.06 -0.37 42.67
CA SER A 439 -24.17 0.56 42.90
C SER A 439 -24.51 0.81 44.38
N GLY A 440 -23.89 0.05 45.29
CA GLY A 440 -24.08 0.14 46.74
C GLY A 440 -25.44 -0.36 47.21
N HIS A 441 -25.54 -0.59 48.52
CA HIS A 441 -26.79 -1.04 49.13
C HIS A 441 -27.72 0.13 49.47
N GLN A 442 -29.02 -0.06 49.27
CA GLN A 442 -30.06 0.90 49.67
C GLN A 442 -30.95 0.26 50.73
N TYR A 443 -30.66 0.54 52.00
CA TYR A 443 -31.30 -0.11 53.14
C TYR A 443 -32.62 0.54 53.57
N ARG A 444 -33.59 -0.29 54.00
CA ARG A 444 -34.83 0.09 54.68
C ARG A 444 -34.76 -0.33 56.15
N ALA A 445 -35.17 0.57 57.06
CA ALA A 445 -35.08 0.38 58.51
C ALA A 445 -36.41 -0.10 59.17
N VAL A 446 -36.33 -0.94 60.20
CA VAL A 446 -37.44 -1.41 61.05
C VAL A 446 -37.01 -1.40 62.54
N VAL A 447 -37.75 -0.74 63.44
CA VAL A 447 -37.35 -0.47 64.84
C VAL A 447 -37.99 -1.45 65.86
N THR A 448 -37.21 -1.90 66.84
CA THR A 448 -37.60 -2.71 68.02
C THR A 448 -37.30 -1.92 69.32
N PRO A 449 -38.25 -1.73 70.26
CA PRO A 449 -38.09 -0.84 71.43
C PRO A 449 -37.37 -1.45 72.68
N PRO A 450 -36.76 -0.64 73.58
CA PRO A 450 -36.00 -1.08 74.77
C PRO A 450 -36.85 -1.34 76.04
N THR A 451 -36.26 -2.07 77.01
CA THR A 451 -36.76 -2.37 78.38
C THR A 451 -35.70 -2.05 79.45
N CYS A 452 -35.95 -2.21 80.75
CA CYS A 452 -34.96 -1.96 81.81
C CYS A 452 -33.83 -3.01 81.91
N THR A 453 -33.86 -4.07 81.09
CA THR A 453 -32.85 -5.15 81.06
C THR A 453 -32.44 -5.59 79.64
N GLN A 454 -33.12 -5.13 78.59
CA GLN A 454 -32.75 -5.40 77.20
C GLN A 454 -32.88 -4.15 76.35
N GLU A 455 -31.86 -3.88 75.54
CA GLU A 455 -31.80 -2.73 74.64
C GLU A 455 -32.75 -2.94 73.44
N GLY A 456 -33.32 -1.84 72.93
CA GLY A 456 -34.04 -1.82 71.66
C GLY A 456 -33.05 -1.67 70.51
N TYR A 457 -33.41 -2.03 69.28
CA TYR A 457 -32.54 -1.91 68.11
C TYR A 457 -33.32 -1.78 66.80
N THR A 458 -32.68 -1.30 65.74
CA THR A 458 -33.25 -1.14 64.41
C THR A 458 -32.56 -2.05 63.39
N THR A 459 -33.33 -2.83 62.63
CA THR A 459 -32.81 -3.69 61.55
C THR A 459 -32.88 -2.95 60.20
N TYR A 460 -31.78 -2.97 59.44
CA TYR A 460 -31.62 -2.37 58.11
C TYR A 460 -31.50 -3.47 57.05
N THR A 461 -32.39 -3.51 56.05
CA THR A 461 -32.37 -4.52 54.97
C THR A 461 -32.34 -3.87 53.59
N CYS A 462 -31.43 -4.28 52.71
CA CYS A 462 -31.30 -3.73 51.36
C CYS A 462 -32.54 -4.06 50.51
N ASN A 463 -33.02 -3.10 49.72
CA ASN A 463 -34.19 -3.32 48.85
C ASN A 463 -33.85 -3.88 47.45
N ARG A 464 -32.55 -4.00 47.11
CA ARG A 464 -32.04 -4.50 45.82
C ARG A 464 -31.35 -5.86 45.90
N CYS A 465 -30.98 -6.32 47.10
CA CYS A 465 -30.37 -7.63 47.34
C CYS A 465 -30.72 -8.12 48.76
N ALA A 466 -30.20 -9.28 49.17
CA ALA A 466 -30.53 -9.92 50.45
C ALA A 466 -29.73 -9.42 51.67
N ASP A 467 -28.85 -8.42 51.51
CA ASP A 467 -27.96 -7.94 52.58
C ASP A 467 -28.71 -7.20 53.71
N SER A 468 -28.36 -7.45 54.98
CA SER A 468 -28.97 -6.80 56.15
C SER A 468 -28.06 -6.72 57.38
N TYR A 469 -28.24 -5.68 58.22
CA TYR A 469 -27.53 -5.49 59.48
C TYR A 469 -28.40 -4.80 60.55
N ILE A 470 -27.98 -4.79 61.82
CA ILE A 470 -28.69 -4.17 62.95
C ILE A 470 -27.89 -2.95 63.47
N GLY A 471 -28.58 -1.84 63.78
CA GLY A 471 -28.01 -0.61 64.34
C GLY A 471 -29.01 0.20 65.17
N ASN A 472 -28.65 1.42 65.62
CA ASN A 472 -29.47 2.27 66.51
C ASN A 472 -29.97 1.55 67.78
N ILE A 473 -29.02 1.11 68.59
CA ILE A 473 -29.31 0.47 69.86
C ILE A 473 -29.81 1.54 70.85
N LEU A 474 -31.02 1.36 71.39
CA LEU A 474 -31.62 2.26 72.38
C LEU A 474 -31.36 1.75 73.79
N PRO A 475 -30.86 2.60 74.71
CA PRO A 475 -30.48 2.19 76.05
C PRO A 475 -31.70 1.85 76.93
N VAL A 476 -31.43 1.09 77.98
CA VAL A 476 -32.41 0.69 79.01
C VAL A 476 -32.86 1.86 79.92
N THR A 477 -33.96 1.76 80.66
CA THR A 477 -34.59 2.85 81.48
C THR A 477 -34.02 3.02 82.95
N PRO A 478 -34.18 4.18 83.68
CA PRO A 478 -33.34 4.64 84.86
C PRO A 478 -33.59 4.09 86.33
N HIS A 479 -32.74 4.45 87.33
CA HIS A 479 -32.47 3.75 88.66
C HIS A 479 -32.29 4.64 89.98
N ASP A 480 -32.21 4.08 91.24
CA ASP A 480 -32.27 4.73 92.64
C ASP A 480 -31.33 4.13 93.79
N TYR A 481 -30.37 4.87 94.49
CA TYR A 481 -29.02 4.39 95.06
C TYR A 481 -28.52 4.57 96.59
N LEU A 482 -27.41 3.88 97.07
CA LEU A 482 -26.70 3.81 98.43
C LEU A 482 -25.11 3.56 98.49
N ALA A 483 -24.25 4.22 99.32
CA ALA A 483 -22.73 4.37 99.22
C ALA A 483 -21.68 3.32 99.83
N ILE A 484 -20.44 3.15 99.25
CA ILE A 484 -19.31 2.16 99.53
C ILE A 484 -17.88 2.56 98.98
N ILE A 485 -16.72 2.51 99.68
CA ILE A 485 -15.37 3.10 99.27
C ILE A 485 -14.35 2.15 98.51
N THR A 486 -13.56 2.65 97.53
CA THR A 486 -12.54 1.93 96.66
C THR A 486 -11.17 2.67 96.47
N ALA A 487 -10.04 2.00 96.17
CA ALA A 487 -8.65 2.54 96.10
C ALA A 487 -8.01 2.61 94.66
N PRO A 488 -6.92 3.40 94.39
CA PRO A 488 -6.39 3.71 93.02
C PRO A 488 -5.55 2.63 92.28
N THR A 489 -5.40 2.78 90.94
CA THR A 489 -4.69 1.86 89.99
C THR A 489 -3.81 2.60 88.95
N CYS A 490 -3.20 1.91 87.96
CA CYS A 490 -2.16 2.43 87.03
C CYS A 490 -2.58 3.62 86.15
N THR A 491 -3.86 3.79 85.85
CA THR A 491 -4.39 4.96 85.11
C THR A 491 -5.63 5.58 85.71
N GLN A 492 -6.23 4.95 86.72
CA GLN A 492 -7.42 5.47 87.37
C GLN A 492 -7.20 5.76 88.85
N GLU A 493 -7.82 6.85 89.25
CA GLU A 493 -7.85 7.32 90.62
C GLU A 493 -8.80 6.45 91.49
N GLY A 494 -8.58 6.31 92.81
CA GLY A 494 -9.42 5.57 93.77
C GLY A 494 -10.60 6.40 94.28
N TYR A 495 -11.77 5.80 94.62
CA TYR A 495 -13.06 6.51 94.74
C TYR A 495 -14.22 5.69 95.42
N THR A 496 -15.30 6.33 95.91
CA THR A 496 -16.47 5.87 96.72
C THR A 496 -17.84 5.71 96.00
N THR A 497 -18.42 4.51 95.96
CA THR A 497 -19.54 4.00 95.11
C THR A 497 -20.94 3.90 95.76
N TYR A 498 -21.98 4.52 95.21
CA TYR A 498 -23.42 4.46 95.51
C TYR A 498 -24.22 3.45 94.63
N ALA A 499 -25.09 2.58 95.18
CA ALA A 499 -25.72 1.39 94.57
C ALA A 499 -27.26 1.33 94.59
N CYS A 500 -27.92 1.01 93.46
CA CYS A 500 -29.36 1.06 93.20
C CYS A 500 -30.17 -0.09 93.80
N LYS A 501 -31.41 0.16 94.21
CA LYS A 501 -32.32 -0.80 94.87
C LYS A 501 -33.15 -1.69 93.93
N ASN A 502 -33.46 -1.25 92.70
CA ASN A 502 -34.42 -1.94 91.79
C ASN A 502 -33.77 -2.64 90.58
N CYS A 503 -32.46 -2.56 90.46
CA CYS A 503 -31.62 -3.35 89.55
C CYS A 503 -30.20 -3.34 90.13
N SER A 504 -29.24 -3.98 89.46
CA SER A 504 -27.85 -4.07 89.95
C SER A 504 -26.96 -2.84 89.70
N HIS A 505 -27.49 -1.67 89.34
CA HIS A 505 -26.68 -0.51 88.91
C HIS A 505 -26.03 0.24 90.10
N THR A 506 -24.82 0.80 89.95
CA THR A 506 -24.10 1.63 90.97
C THR A 506 -23.33 2.85 90.33
N PHE A 507 -22.88 3.90 91.06
CA PHE A 507 -22.09 5.10 90.59
C PHE A 507 -21.11 5.61 91.67
N VAL A 508 -20.04 6.38 91.41
CA VAL A 508 -18.91 6.61 92.36
C VAL A 508 -18.44 8.10 92.50
N ASP A 509 -17.91 8.53 93.67
CA ASP A 509 -17.52 9.91 94.10
C ASP A 509 -16.24 9.92 95.02
N GLU A 510 -15.65 11.05 95.44
CA GLU A 510 -14.44 11.20 96.32
C GLU A 510 -13.11 10.53 95.83
N ILE A 511 -12.30 11.23 95.00
CA ILE A 511 -11.28 10.60 94.13
C ILE A 511 -9.77 10.80 94.55
N THR A 512 -8.88 9.80 94.33
CA THR A 512 -7.41 9.76 94.69
C THR A 512 -6.46 9.31 93.53
N ALA A 513 -5.42 10.04 93.12
CA ALA A 513 -4.64 9.87 91.86
C ALA A 513 -3.97 8.49 91.49
N PRO A 514 -3.64 8.20 90.20
CA PRO A 514 -3.19 6.88 89.68
C PRO A 514 -1.66 6.62 89.67
N THR A 515 -1.25 5.35 89.48
CA THR A 515 0.14 4.85 89.72
C THR A 515 1.11 4.67 88.51
N GLY A 516 0.69 4.69 87.23
CA GLY A 516 1.56 4.70 86.02
C GLY A 516 1.90 3.32 85.35
N HIS A 517 2.36 3.33 84.08
CA HIS A 517 2.59 2.14 83.20
C HIS A 517 4.02 1.56 83.24
N LEU A 518 4.32 0.68 84.20
CA LEU A 518 5.69 0.20 84.44
C LEU A 518 6.03 -1.18 83.82
N ASN A 519 5.04 -1.96 83.36
CA ASN A 519 5.22 -3.30 82.80
C ASN A 519 4.57 -3.44 81.40
N THR A 520 5.34 -3.70 80.32
CA THR A 520 4.85 -3.70 78.93
C THR A 520 5.41 -4.84 78.06
N THR A 521 4.65 -5.31 77.06
CA THR A 521 5.04 -6.33 76.05
C THR A 521 4.79 -5.86 74.62
N ALA A 522 5.59 -6.32 73.65
CA ALA A 522 5.50 -5.92 72.23
C ALA A 522 5.08 -7.09 71.31
N VAL A 523 4.21 -6.80 70.33
CA VAL A 523 3.77 -7.73 69.26
C VAL A 523 4.06 -7.09 67.90
N THR A 524 4.65 -7.87 66.98
CA THR A 524 5.06 -7.39 65.65
C THR A 524 4.32 -8.12 64.54
N VAL A 525 3.72 -7.36 63.61
CA VAL A 525 3.27 -7.84 62.29
C VAL A 525 4.38 -7.50 61.29
N PRO A 526 4.98 -8.48 60.59
CA PRO A 526 6.11 -8.22 59.71
C PRO A 526 5.70 -7.42 58.46
N PRO A 527 6.58 -6.52 57.95
CA PRO A 527 6.35 -5.83 56.67
C PRO A 527 6.36 -6.79 55.48
N THR A 528 5.66 -6.42 54.40
CA THR A 528 5.78 -7.07 53.08
C THR A 528 6.63 -6.20 52.14
N CYS A 529 6.78 -6.59 50.87
CA CYS A 529 7.51 -5.79 49.89
C CYS A 529 6.76 -4.53 49.41
N ILE A 530 5.46 -4.41 49.71
CA ILE A 530 4.61 -3.27 49.31
C ILE A 530 3.89 -2.59 50.50
N GLU A 531 3.60 -3.32 51.57
CA GLU A 531 2.91 -2.80 52.77
C GLU A 531 3.86 -2.74 53.97
N ASP A 532 3.83 -1.63 54.69
CA ASP A 532 4.54 -1.45 55.96
C ASP A 532 4.05 -2.46 57.01
N GLY A 533 4.97 -2.94 57.84
CA GLY A 533 4.69 -3.74 59.03
C GLY A 533 4.37 -2.86 60.23
N LEU A 534 3.99 -3.47 61.36
CA LEU A 534 3.59 -2.75 62.57
C LEU A 534 4.20 -3.40 63.80
N ILE A 535 4.73 -2.59 64.72
CA ILE A 535 5.06 -3.04 66.09
C ILE A 535 4.17 -2.30 67.09
N THR A 536 3.48 -3.07 67.93
CA THR A 536 2.55 -2.56 68.94
C THR A 536 3.06 -2.94 70.32
N VAL A 537 3.29 -1.94 71.19
CA VAL A 537 3.72 -2.12 72.58
C VAL A 537 2.55 -1.87 73.51
N THR A 538 2.22 -2.86 74.35
CA THR A 538 1.06 -2.87 75.25
C THR A 538 1.49 -2.98 76.70
N CYS A 539 1.00 -2.09 77.58
CA CYS A 539 1.17 -2.23 79.02
C CYS A 539 0.34 -3.40 79.56
N GLN A 540 0.98 -4.36 80.22
CA GLN A 540 0.31 -5.57 80.70
C GLN A 540 -0.58 -5.33 81.93
N ASP A 541 -0.32 -4.28 82.69
CA ASP A 541 -1.06 -4.00 83.92
C ASP A 541 -2.39 -3.28 83.68
N CYS A 542 -2.57 -2.64 82.51
CA CYS A 542 -3.78 -1.87 82.19
C CYS A 542 -4.27 -1.98 80.73
N GLY A 543 -3.51 -2.63 79.84
CA GLY A 543 -3.89 -2.91 78.45
C GLY A 543 -3.70 -1.78 77.41
N ILE A 544 -3.21 -0.59 77.80
CA ILE A 544 -3.01 0.52 76.85
C ILE A 544 -1.85 0.20 75.89
N SER A 545 -2.07 0.39 74.58
CA SER A 545 -1.14 0.02 73.52
C SER A 545 -0.80 1.20 72.60
N VAL A 546 0.47 1.30 72.19
CA VAL A 546 0.98 2.28 71.22
C VAL A 546 1.64 1.54 70.07
N SER A 547 1.31 1.89 68.82
CA SER A 547 1.84 1.27 67.61
C SER A 547 2.68 2.23 66.77
N ASN A 548 3.78 1.72 66.20
CA ASN A 548 4.63 2.41 65.25
C ASN A 548 4.82 1.54 63.99
N THR A 549 4.96 2.17 62.83
CA THR A 549 5.16 1.47 61.55
C THR A 549 6.61 1.06 61.32
N VAL A 550 6.81 -0.05 60.62
CA VAL A 550 8.10 -0.56 60.16
C VAL A 550 8.04 -0.60 58.63
N ALA A 551 8.90 0.15 57.95
CA ALA A 551 8.83 0.34 56.51
C ALA A 551 8.90 -0.98 55.70
N ALA A 552 8.15 -1.03 54.60
CA ALA A 552 8.16 -2.14 53.64
C ALA A 552 9.59 -2.50 53.17
N THR A 553 9.83 -3.79 52.92
CA THR A 553 11.18 -4.32 52.64
C THR A 553 11.69 -4.05 51.22
N GLY A 554 10.82 -3.56 50.31
CA GLY A 554 11.11 -3.40 48.89
C GLY A 554 11.07 -4.70 48.09
N HIS A 555 11.07 -4.59 46.75
CA HIS A 555 11.01 -5.74 45.84
C HIS A 555 12.36 -6.46 45.74
N SER A 556 12.29 -7.80 45.68
CA SER A 556 13.42 -8.67 45.34
C SER A 556 13.03 -9.50 44.12
N TYR A 557 13.64 -9.20 42.97
CA TYR A 557 13.29 -9.82 41.68
C TYR A 557 14.18 -11.03 41.32
N GLN A 558 13.59 -12.02 40.67
CA GLN A 558 14.28 -13.16 40.05
C GLN A 558 14.12 -13.13 38.53
N ALA A 559 15.18 -13.50 37.81
CA ALA A 559 15.20 -13.48 36.34
C ALA A 559 14.57 -14.74 35.73
N PHE A 560 13.71 -14.55 34.73
CA PHE A 560 13.09 -15.60 33.92
C PHE A 560 13.30 -15.29 32.43
N THR A 561 13.84 -16.23 31.67
CA THR A 561 14.11 -16.05 30.24
C THR A 561 12.95 -16.58 29.40
N ILE A 562 12.32 -15.69 28.62
CA ILE A 562 11.40 -16.05 27.53
C ILE A 562 12.20 -16.10 26.23
N ALA A 563 12.30 -17.28 25.62
CA ALA A 563 13.11 -17.49 24.43
C ALA A 563 12.53 -16.76 23.19
N PRO A 564 13.38 -16.20 22.31
CA PRO A 564 12.95 -15.65 21.03
C PRO A 564 12.40 -16.73 20.10
N THR A 565 11.51 -16.34 19.19
CA THR A 565 11.06 -17.19 18.08
C THR A 565 11.71 -16.74 16.76
N CYS A 566 11.31 -17.28 15.61
CA CYS A 566 11.83 -16.85 14.31
C CYS A 566 11.55 -15.37 14.00
N THR A 567 10.44 -14.83 14.52
CA THR A 567 9.95 -13.48 14.18
C THR A 567 9.66 -12.59 15.39
N GLN A 568 9.48 -13.17 16.59
CA GLN A 568 9.26 -12.41 17.82
C GLN A 568 10.50 -12.41 18.70
N GLU A 569 10.83 -11.24 19.24
CA GLU A 569 11.89 -11.07 20.24
C GLU A 569 11.57 -11.86 21.51
N GLY A 570 12.59 -12.49 22.07
CA GLY A 570 12.56 -13.00 23.44
C GLY A 570 12.93 -11.89 24.42
N HIS A 571 12.89 -12.17 25.71
CA HIS A 571 13.32 -11.21 26.73
C HIS A 571 13.62 -11.89 28.07
N ILE A 572 14.37 -11.18 28.90
CA ILE A 572 14.57 -11.54 30.31
C ILE A 572 13.57 -10.72 31.14
N GLN A 573 12.65 -11.42 31.81
CA GLN A 573 11.64 -10.83 32.68
C GLN A 573 12.06 -11.00 34.14
N MET A 574 12.04 -9.91 34.89
CA MET A 574 12.34 -9.85 36.32
C MET A 574 11.04 -9.93 37.10
N ILE A 575 10.85 -10.97 37.92
CA ILE A 575 9.59 -11.24 38.63
C ILE A 575 9.86 -11.26 40.13
N CYS A 576 9.08 -10.49 40.89
CA CYS A 576 9.06 -10.54 42.35
C CYS A 576 7.97 -11.51 42.83
N SER A 577 8.15 -12.12 44.00
CA SER A 577 7.17 -13.06 44.57
C SER A 577 5.80 -12.45 44.87
N CYS A 578 5.68 -11.12 44.88
CA CYS A 578 4.40 -10.42 45.01
C CYS A 578 3.62 -10.28 43.70
N GLY A 579 4.18 -10.73 42.57
CA GLY A 579 3.57 -10.64 41.25
C GLY A 579 3.98 -9.40 40.43
N ASP A 580 4.75 -8.47 41.01
CA ASP A 580 5.32 -7.33 40.26
C ASP A 580 6.42 -7.82 39.31
N SER A 581 6.45 -7.30 38.08
CA SER A 581 7.47 -7.69 37.10
C SER A 581 7.79 -6.60 36.07
N TYR A 582 9.01 -6.64 35.52
CA TYR A 582 9.45 -5.79 34.42
C TYR A 582 10.38 -6.53 33.45
N ILE A 583 10.54 -6.00 32.23
CA ILE A 583 11.47 -6.53 31.22
C ILE A 583 12.84 -5.86 31.42
N GLU A 584 13.88 -6.64 31.69
CA GLU A 584 15.24 -6.11 31.87
C GLU A 584 15.97 -5.90 30.54
N SER A 585 15.82 -6.86 29.62
CA SER A 585 16.47 -6.81 28.30
C SER A 585 15.74 -7.67 27.29
N THR A 586 15.87 -7.34 26.00
CA THR A 586 15.33 -8.11 24.88
C THR A 586 16.40 -9.00 24.25
N ILE A 587 15.95 -10.10 23.65
CA ILE A 587 16.76 -11.06 22.91
C ILE A 587 16.26 -11.04 21.47
N ALA A 588 17.14 -10.72 20.52
CA ALA A 588 16.80 -10.64 19.11
C ALA A 588 16.12 -11.93 18.60
N PRO A 589 15.22 -11.84 17.60
CA PRO A 589 14.59 -13.02 17.04
C PRO A 589 15.64 -13.92 16.37
N ASN A 590 15.40 -15.23 16.39
CA ASN A 590 16.36 -16.21 15.86
C ASN A 590 16.53 -16.13 14.33
N GLY A 591 15.62 -15.46 13.63
CA GLY A 591 15.53 -15.48 12.18
C GLY A 591 15.05 -16.83 11.65
N HIS A 592 15.02 -16.95 10.32
CA HIS A 592 14.60 -18.18 9.65
C HIS A 592 15.81 -19.07 9.33
N PHE A 593 15.67 -20.36 9.65
CA PHE A 593 16.63 -21.40 9.30
C PHE A 593 16.02 -22.26 8.19
N TRP A 594 16.45 -22.02 6.97
CA TRP A 594 15.84 -22.63 5.79
C TRP A 594 16.42 -24.01 5.49
N ASN A 595 15.58 -24.95 5.04
CA ASN A 595 16.06 -26.14 4.38
C ASN A 595 16.51 -25.87 2.93
N ASP A 596 16.99 -26.92 2.27
CA ASP A 596 17.36 -26.85 0.86
C ASP A 596 16.17 -26.46 -0.01
N TRP A 597 16.45 -25.70 -1.06
CA TRP A 597 15.45 -25.33 -2.06
C TRP A 597 14.88 -26.56 -2.74
N THR A 598 13.57 -26.60 -2.85
CA THR A 598 12.82 -27.62 -3.59
C THR A 598 12.03 -26.97 -4.71
N TRP A 599 11.87 -27.68 -5.83
CA TRP A 599 11.07 -27.21 -6.97
C TRP A 599 9.66 -27.79 -6.89
N ASP A 600 8.64 -26.93 -6.89
CA ASP A 600 7.23 -27.35 -6.83
C ASP A 600 6.59 -27.57 -8.21
N GLY A 601 7.33 -27.33 -9.29
CA GLY A 601 6.84 -27.33 -10.67
C GLY A 601 6.68 -25.92 -11.27
N SER A 602 6.70 -24.87 -10.45
CA SER A 602 6.46 -23.49 -10.86
C SER A 602 7.36 -22.44 -10.20
N ALA A 603 7.89 -22.71 -9.00
CA ALA A 603 8.84 -21.87 -8.31
C ALA A 603 9.78 -22.69 -7.42
N LYS A 604 10.91 -22.08 -7.05
CA LYS A 604 11.72 -22.59 -5.94
C LYS A 604 11.05 -22.21 -4.64
N GLN A 605 10.85 -23.19 -3.78
CA GLN A 605 10.38 -22.99 -2.40
C GLN A 605 11.31 -23.67 -1.39
N ARG A 606 11.48 -23.02 -0.25
CA ARG A 606 12.13 -23.60 0.93
C ARG A 606 11.33 -23.22 2.16
N ASN A 607 11.36 -24.07 3.18
CA ASN A 607 10.65 -23.86 4.42
C ASN A 607 11.62 -23.71 5.60
N CYS A 608 11.26 -22.81 6.52
CA CYS A 608 11.96 -22.68 7.77
C CYS A 608 11.75 -23.96 8.59
N VAL A 609 12.84 -24.61 9.00
CA VAL A 609 12.77 -25.87 9.76
C VAL A 609 12.27 -25.68 11.20
N ILE A 610 12.20 -24.43 11.66
CA ILE A 610 11.73 -24.09 13.02
C ILE A 610 10.25 -23.73 13.01
N CYS A 611 9.81 -22.81 12.13
CA CYS A 611 8.44 -22.25 12.16
C CYS A 611 7.56 -22.64 10.97
N GLY A 612 8.10 -23.34 9.96
CA GLY A 612 7.32 -23.78 8.80
C GLY A 612 6.97 -22.69 7.78
N THR A 613 7.39 -21.42 7.99
CA THR A 613 7.27 -20.35 6.99
C THR A 613 7.88 -20.79 5.66
N ILE A 614 7.24 -20.46 4.53
CA ILE A 614 7.69 -20.81 3.19
C ILE A 614 8.20 -19.54 2.49
N GLU A 615 9.42 -19.61 1.94
CA GLU A 615 9.97 -18.60 1.04
C GLU A 615 9.87 -19.10 -0.39
N ARG A 616 9.36 -18.26 -1.30
CA ARG A 616 9.12 -18.59 -2.71
C ARG A 616 9.87 -17.61 -3.63
N LEU A 617 10.67 -18.15 -4.54
CA LEU A 617 11.33 -17.38 -5.60
C LEU A 617 10.58 -17.59 -6.92
N GLU A 618 9.84 -16.56 -7.34
CA GLU A 618 9.20 -16.55 -8.65
C GLU A 618 10.19 -16.07 -9.71
N TYR A 619 10.52 -16.94 -10.65
CA TYR A 619 11.38 -16.59 -11.78
C TYR A 619 10.51 -16.15 -12.96
N ASN A 620 10.69 -14.90 -13.40
CA ASN A 620 10.13 -14.45 -14.66
C ASN A 620 10.95 -15.07 -15.80
N ASN A 621 10.47 -16.17 -16.39
CA ASN A 621 11.10 -16.79 -17.55
C ASN A 621 10.51 -16.24 -18.85
N PRO A 622 11.22 -15.35 -19.58
CA PRO A 622 10.73 -14.84 -20.85
C PRO A 622 10.93 -15.83 -22.01
N PHE A 623 11.68 -16.92 -21.83
CA PHE A 623 12.10 -17.80 -22.92
C PHE A 623 11.27 -19.08 -23.00
N GLY A 624 10.59 -19.28 -24.14
CA GLY A 624 9.77 -20.47 -24.39
C GLY A 624 10.57 -21.75 -24.64
N ASP A 625 11.86 -21.63 -24.97
CA ASP A 625 12.79 -22.73 -25.22
C ASP A 625 13.71 -23.06 -24.02
N VAL A 626 13.34 -22.56 -22.83
CA VAL A 626 14.02 -22.84 -21.56
C VAL A 626 12.97 -23.38 -20.60
N ILE A 627 12.93 -24.70 -20.42
CA ILE A 627 11.89 -25.36 -19.64
C ILE A 627 12.36 -25.54 -18.20
N ALA A 628 11.47 -25.38 -17.23
CA ALA A 628 11.76 -25.44 -15.79
C ALA A 628 12.56 -26.68 -15.33
N THR A 629 12.40 -27.80 -16.04
CA THR A 629 13.06 -29.07 -15.73
C THR A 629 14.46 -29.20 -16.33
N ASP A 630 14.89 -28.28 -17.20
CA ASP A 630 16.20 -28.34 -17.83
C ASP A 630 17.30 -27.94 -16.85
N TYR A 631 18.44 -28.63 -16.90
CA TYR A 631 19.58 -28.35 -16.01
C TYR A 631 20.12 -26.92 -16.12
N TYR A 632 19.88 -26.26 -17.27
CA TYR A 632 20.28 -24.89 -17.54
C TYR A 632 19.19 -23.86 -17.25
N PHE A 633 18.01 -24.25 -16.74
CA PHE A 633 16.92 -23.32 -16.45
C PHE A 633 17.37 -22.17 -15.55
N GLU A 634 17.85 -22.48 -14.35
CA GLU A 634 18.31 -21.44 -13.41
C GLU A 634 19.56 -20.70 -13.90
N PRO A 635 20.61 -21.39 -14.41
CA PRO A 635 21.77 -20.70 -14.97
C PRO A 635 21.43 -19.68 -16.07
N VAL A 636 20.46 -19.99 -16.92
CA VAL A 636 20.03 -19.09 -17.99
C VAL A 636 19.36 -17.84 -17.40
N LEU A 637 18.41 -18.02 -16.49
CA LEU A 637 17.70 -16.90 -15.89
C LEU A 637 18.63 -16.03 -15.05
N TRP A 638 19.53 -16.64 -14.28
CA TRP A 638 20.59 -15.93 -13.56
C TRP A 638 21.48 -15.13 -14.52
N ALA A 639 21.96 -15.75 -15.61
CA ALA A 639 22.86 -15.06 -16.52
C ALA A 639 22.20 -13.89 -17.26
N VAL A 640 20.88 -13.94 -17.45
CA VAL A 640 20.10 -12.84 -18.03
C VAL A 640 19.84 -11.73 -17.01
N ASP A 641 19.46 -12.10 -15.78
CA ASP A 641 19.24 -11.16 -14.67
C ASP A 641 20.51 -10.37 -14.33
N GLN A 642 21.66 -11.05 -14.28
CA GLN A 642 22.96 -10.42 -14.03
C GLN A 642 23.53 -9.67 -15.25
N GLY A 643 22.81 -9.64 -16.39
CA GLY A 643 23.24 -8.95 -17.60
C GLY A 643 24.45 -9.59 -18.30
N ILE A 644 24.80 -10.84 -17.97
CA ILE A 644 25.93 -11.58 -18.57
C ILE A 644 25.62 -11.88 -20.04
N THR A 645 24.40 -12.31 -20.32
CA THR A 645 23.93 -12.59 -21.68
C THR A 645 22.46 -12.21 -21.84
N LYS A 646 21.97 -12.28 -23.07
CA LYS A 646 20.56 -12.11 -23.43
C LYS A 646 20.12 -13.27 -24.31
N GLY A 647 18.81 -13.41 -24.50
CA GLY A 647 18.26 -14.33 -25.49
C GLY A 647 18.72 -14.03 -26.92
N THR A 648 18.59 -15.01 -27.80
CA THR A 648 18.75 -14.82 -29.25
C THR A 648 17.55 -14.06 -29.83
N SER A 649 16.41 -14.07 -29.14
CA SER A 649 15.27 -13.18 -29.32
C SER A 649 14.65 -12.80 -27.96
N ASP A 650 13.57 -12.02 -27.97
CA ASP A 650 12.82 -11.69 -26.75
C ASP A 650 12.17 -12.92 -26.09
N THR A 651 11.93 -13.99 -26.85
CA THR A 651 11.24 -15.21 -26.40
C THR A 651 12.08 -16.49 -26.52
N ASN A 652 13.32 -16.41 -27.01
CA ASN A 652 14.20 -17.57 -27.18
C ASN A 652 15.60 -17.30 -26.62
N PHE A 653 16.12 -18.26 -25.86
CA PHE A 653 17.50 -18.27 -25.41
C PHE A 653 18.43 -19.08 -26.33
N SER A 654 17.89 -20.09 -27.01
CA SER A 654 18.62 -21.06 -27.83
C SER A 654 19.72 -21.82 -27.06
N PRO A 655 19.38 -22.55 -25.98
CA PRO A 655 20.36 -23.16 -25.07
C PRO A 655 21.27 -24.20 -25.74
N ASP A 656 20.81 -24.86 -26.80
CA ASP A 656 21.57 -25.90 -27.51
C ASP A 656 22.47 -25.36 -28.65
N GLN A 657 22.41 -24.07 -28.93
CA GLN A 657 23.27 -23.45 -29.95
C GLN A 657 24.73 -23.40 -29.46
N ALA A 658 25.67 -23.80 -30.32
CA ALA A 658 27.10 -23.69 -30.04
C ALA A 658 27.52 -22.22 -29.85
N CYS A 659 28.33 -21.95 -28.83
CA CYS A 659 28.86 -20.61 -28.55
C CYS A 659 30.17 -20.35 -29.30
N SER A 660 30.29 -19.16 -29.88
CA SER A 660 31.53 -18.69 -30.48
C SER A 660 32.55 -18.24 -29.42
N ARG A 661 33.83 -18.21 -29.81
CA ARG A 661 34.94 -17.71 -28.98
C ARG A 661 34.66 -16.31 -28.43
N ALA A 662 34.18 -15.40 -29.27
CA ALA A 662 33.83 -14.05 -28.87
C ALA A 662 32.70 -14.02 -27.82
N GLN A 663 31.65 -14.84 -28.00
CA GLN A 663 30.54 -14.91 -27.04
C GLN A 663 31.01 -15.39 -25.66
N ILE A 664 31.83 -16.44 -25.62
CA ILE A 664 32.31 -17.01 -24.35
C ILE A 664 33.18 -16.01 -23.59
N VAL A 665 34.12 -15.35 -24.27
CA VAL A 665 34.96 -14.32 -23.64
C VAL A 665 34.12 -13.13 -23.18
N THR A 666 33.09 -12.75 -23.94
CA THR A 666 32.16 -11.69 -23.54
C THR A 666 31.36 -12.07 -22.30
N PHE A 667 30.90 -13.32 -22.18
CA PHE A 667 30.18 -13.78 -20.99
C PHE A 667 31.09 -13.76 -19.76
N LEU A 668 32.33 -14.25 -19.87
CA LEU A 668 33.33 -14.17 -18.80
C LEU A 668 33.60 -12.73 -18.37
N HIS A 669 33.83 -11.84 -19.34
CA HIS A 669 34.10 -10.42 -19.09
C HIS A 669 32.96 -9.73 -18.35
N ARG A 670 31.71 -9.98 -18.76
CA ARG A 670 30.52 -9.43 -18.08
C ARG A 670 30.30 -10.03 -16.70
N ALA A 671 30.56 -11.32 -16.54
CA ALA A 671 30.43 -12.00 -15.26
C ALA A 671 31.36 -11.42 -14.17
N VAL A 672 32.48 -10.79 -14.56
CA VAL A 672 33.40 -10.09 -13.65
C VAL A 672 33.23 -8.56 -13.65
N GLY A 673 32.10 -8.05 -14.15
CA GLY A 673 31.76 -6.62 -14.10
C GLY A 673 32.30 -5.77 -15.26
N SER A 674 32.69 -6.40 -16.38
CA SER A 674 33.20 -5.75 -17.58
C SER A 674 34.34 -4.74 -17.36
N PRO A 675 35.42 -5.13 -16.67
CA PRO A 675 36.58 -4.27 -16.44
C PRO A 675 37.16 -3.75 -17.75
N LYS A 676 37.50 -2.45 -17.78
CA LYS A 676 38.11 -1.84 -18.96
C LYS A 676 39.53 -2.38 -19.16
N PRO A 677 39.94 -2.80 -20.38
CA PRO A 677 41.33 -3.15 -20.64
C PRO A 677 42.25 -1.95 -20.43
N GLU A 678 43.42 -2.18 -19.84
CA GLU A 678 44.41 -1.14 -19.53
C GLU A 678 45.21 -0.73 -20.79
N SER A 679 45.37 -1.65 -21.73
CA SER A 679 46.11 -1.49 -22.98
C SER A 679 45.15 -1.52 -24.17
N SER A 680 45.29 -0.54 -25.06
CA SER A 680 44.62 -0.55 -26.37
C SER A 680 45.38 -1.34 -27.44
N LYS A 681 46.47 -2.02 -27.07
CA LYS A 681 47.30 -2.78 -28.02
C LYS A 681 46.60 -4.08 -28.40
N ASN A 682 45.85 -4.04 -29.50
CA ASN A 682 45.27 -5.23 -30.12
C ASN A 682 46.26 -5.89 -31.11
N PRO A 683 46.74 -7.13 -30.86
CA PRO A 683 47.56 -7.86 -31.83
C PRO A 683 46.73 -8.62 -32.87
N PHE A 684 45.43 -8.79 -32.67
CA PHE A 684 44.56 -9.61 -33.51
C PHE A 684 43.97 -8.79 -34.67
N THR A 685 44.23 -9.22 -35.90
CA THR A 685 43.77 -8.51 -37.11
C THR A 685 42.28 -8.73 -37.41
N ASP A 686 41.67 -9.75 -36.81
CA ASP A 686 40.27 -10.13 -36.96
C ASP A 686 39.39 -9.66 -35.79
N VAL A 687 39.86 -8.64 -35.06
CA VAL A 687 39.14 -7.99 -33.96
C VAL A 687 39.23 -6.48 -34.19
N GLN A 688 38.11 -5.81 -34.44
CA GLN A 688 38.02 -4.39 -34.75
C GLN A 688 37.46 -3.60 -33.55
N GLU A 689 37.80 -2.30 -33.45
CA GLU A 689 37.41 -1.46 -32.29
C GLU A 689 35.89 -1.34 -32.09
N ASP A 690 35.11 -1.48 -33.16
CA ASP A 690 33.65 -1.45 -33.16
C ASP A 690 32.99 -2.81 -32.88
N ASP A 691 33.76 -3.89 -32.77
CA ASP A 691 33.24 -5.20 -32.40
C ASP A 691 32.71 -5.19 -30.95
N TYR A 692 31.52 -5.78 -30.75
CA TYR A 692 30.89 -5.84 -29.41
C TYR A 692 31.75 -6.55 -28.36
N PHE A 693 32.71 -7.37 -28.80
CA PHE A 693 33.62 -8.15 -27.97
C PHE A 693 35.03 -7.55 -27.90
N TYR A 694 35.32 -6.41 -28.54
CA TYR A 694 36.66 -5.82 -28.60
C TYR A 694 37.30 -5.68 -27.21
N ASN A 695 36.60 -5.01 -26.29
CA ASN A 695 37.08 -4.80 -24.92
C ASN A 695 37.22 -6.11 -24.15
N ALA A 696 36.30 -7.05 -24.36
CA ALA A 696 36.34 -8.36 -23.69
C ALA A 696 37.55 -9.19 -24.15
N VAL A 697 37.88 -9.15 -25.44
CA VAL A 697 39.05 -9.85 -26.00
C VAL A 697 40.35 -9.23 -25.51
N LEU A 698 40.47 -7.90 -25.50
CA LEU A 698 41.66 -7.23 -24.97
C LEU A 698 41.86 -7.52 -23.48
N TRP A 699 40.79 -7.42 -22.68
CA TRP A 699 40.85 -7.77 -21.27
C TRP A 699 41.29 -9.23 -21.08
N ALA A 700 40.68 -10.16 -21.83
CA ALA A 700 41.04 -11.57 -21.74
C ALA A 700 42.49 -11.86 -22.16
N LEU A 701 43.03 -11.08 -23.10
CA LEU A 701 44.44 -11.15 -23.48
C LEU A 701 45.35 -10.64 -22.35
N GLU A 702 45.02 -9.48 -21.76
CA GLU A 702 45.77 -8.88 -20.65
C GLU A 702 45.82 -9.78 -19.41
N GLN A 703 44.69 -10.42 -19.09
CA GLN A 703 44.60 -11.36 -17.97
C GLN A 703 45.18 -12.74 -18.28
N GLY A 704 45.70 -12.97 -19.50
CA GLY A 704 46.26 -14.26 -19.91
C GLY A 704 45.22 -15.38 -20.05
N ILE A 705 43.93 -15.04 -20.16
CA ILE A 705 42.83 -15.99 -20.35
C ILE A 705 42.91 -16.62 -21.75
N THR A 706 43.23 -15.80 -22.76
CA THR A 706 43.39 -16.23 -24.16
C THR A 706 44.68 -15.69 -24.78
N THR A 707 45.22 -16.43 -25.73
CA THR A 707 46.40 -16.03 -26.54
C THR A 707 46.06 -15.93 -28.03
N GLY A 708 44.79 -16.02 -28.40
CA GLY A 708 44.36 -16.20 -29.79
C GLY A 708 44.55 -17.62 -30.32
N THR A 709 44.14 -17.84 -31.57
CA THR A 709 44.42 -19.07 -32.35
C THR A 709 45.76 -18.99 -33.07
N SER A 710 46.29 -17.78 -33.26
CA SER A 710 47.65 -17.47 -33.69
C SER A 710 48.14 -16.20 -32.96
N GLN A 711 49.39 -15.79 -33.19
CA GLN A 711 49.91 -14.52 -32.65
C GLN A 711 49.13 -13.28 -33.12
N THR A 712 48.42 -13.37 -34.25
CA THR A 712 47.72 -12.24 -34.87
C THR A 712 46.26 -12.54 -35.20
N THR A 713 45.69 -13.65 -34.69
CA THR A 713 44.31 -14.07 -35.00
C THR A 713 43.62 -14.59 -33.75
N PHE A 714 42.40 -14.11 -33.48
CA PHE A 714 41.58 -14.53 -32.34
C PHE A 714 40.52 -15.59 -32.73
N SER A 715 40.01 -15.51 -33.97
CA SER A 715 38.92 -16.31 -34.54
C SER A 715 37.58 -16.13 -33.80
N PRO A 716 36.99 -14.92 -33.77
CA PRO A 716 35.85 -14.58 -32.92
C PRO A 716 34.60 -15.45 -33.16
N ASP A 717 34.32 -15.80 -34.41
CA ASP A 717 33.12 -16.56 -34.80
C ASP A 717 33.31 -18.09 -34.71
N ALA A 718 34.54 -18.56 -34.46
CA ALA A 718 34.79 -19.99 -34.36
C ALA A 718 34.12 -20.57 -33.09
N PRO A 719 33.36 -21.69 -33.19
CA PRO A 719 32.78 -22.33 -32.02
C PRO A 719 33.88 -22.90 -31.11
N CYS A 720 33.70 -22.75 -29.80
CA CYS A 720 34.62 -23.33 -28.82
C CYS A 720 34.21 -24.75 -28.44
N THR A 721 35.20 -25.61 -28.22
CA THR A 721 34.98 -26.89 -27.56
C THR A 721 34.87 -26.76 -26.04
N ARG A 722 34.26 -27.75 -25.38
CA ARG A 722 34.15 -27.81 -23.91
C ARG A 722 35.52 -27.72 -23.21
N GLY A 723 36.55 -28.35 -23.77
CA GLY A 723 37.93 -28.25 -23.26
C GLY A 723 38.50 -26.83 -23.34
N GLN A 724 38.20 -26.08 -24.41
CA GLN A 724 38.61 -24.68 -24.52
C GLN A 724 37.88 -23.79 -23.51
N VAL A 725 36.57 -23.99 -23.35
CA VAL A 725 35.74 -23.22 -22.42
C VAL A 725 36.21 -23.38 -20.98
N VAL A 726 36.41 -24.61 -20.51
CA VAL A 726 36.87 -24.85 -19.13
C VAL A 726 38.27 -24.30 -18.90
N THR A 727 39.12 -24.28 -19.92
CA THR A 727 40.45 -23.66 -19.85
C THR A 727 40.36 -22.14 -19.68
N PHE A 728 39.42 -21.48 -20.36
CA PHE A 728 39.17 -20.05 -20.16
C PHE A 728 38.67 -19.75 -18.74
N LEU A 729 37.73 -20.54 -18.23
CA LEU A 729 37.23 -20.41 -16.85
C LEU A 729 38.36 -20.59 -15.83
N TYR A 730 39.18 -21.64 -15.98
CA TYR A 730 40.31 -21.91 -15.09
C TYR A 730 41.33 -20.77 -15.05
N ARG A 731 41.66 -20.21 -16.22
CA ARG A 731 42.57 -19.06 -16.31
C ARG A 731 41.96 -17.79 -15.75
N SER A 732 40.67 -17.56 -16.01
CA SER A 732 39.93 -16.44 -15.44
C SER A 732 39.86 -16.50 -13.91
N ALA A 733 39.89 -17.70 -13.32
CA ALA A 733 39.97 -17.91 -11.87
C ALA A 733 41.40 -17.73 -11.30
N GLY A 734 42.38 -17.30 -12.10
CA GLY A 734 43.75 -17.09 -11.67
C GLY A 734 44.61 -18.36 -11.62
N THR A 735 44.25 -19.40 -12.38
CA THR A 735 44.97 -20.69 -12.44
C THR A 735 45.23 -21.31 -11.06
N PRO A 736 44.18 -21.55 -10.25
CA PRO A 736 44.33 -22.08 -8.90
C PRO A 736 45.03 -23.45 -8.90
N LYS A 737 45.72 -23.74 -7.79
CA LYS A 737 46.40 -25.02 -7.60
C LYS A 737 45.37 -26.15 -7.51
N VAL A 738 45.62 -27.23 -8.24
CA VAL A 738 44.74 -28.42 -8.31
C VAL A 738 45.46 -29.59 -7.66
N GLU A 739 44.73 -30.40 -6.89
CA GLU A 739 45.32 -31.62 -6.31
C GLU A 739 45.73 -32.60 -7.41
N ASP A 740 46.84 -33.31 -7.19
CA ASP A 740 47.40 -34.26 -8.15
C ASP A 740 46.67 -35.62 -8.08
N VAL A 741 45.38 -35.59 -8.44
CA VAL A 741 44.53 -36.77 -8.59
C VAL A 741 44.26 -37.03 -10.07
N PRO A 742 44.10 -38.29 -10.51
CA PRO A 742 43.68 -38.60 -11.88
C PRO A 742 42.34 -37.94 -12.23
N SER A 743 42.17 -37.58 -13.51
CA SER A 743 40.85 -37.14 -14.00
C SER A 743 39.83 -38.27 -13.83
N PRO A 744 38.59 -38.00 -13.37
CA PRO A 744 37.54 -39.02 -13.33
C PRO A 744 37.00 -39.39 -14.71
N PHE A 745 37.36 -38.63 -15.76
CA PHE A 745 36.91 -38.84 -17.13
C PHE A 745 37.98 -39.53 -17.96
N VAL A 746 37.63 -40.63 -18.62
CA VAL A 746 38.59 -41.44 -19.40
C VAL A 746 38.96 -40.83 -20.74
N ASP A 747 38.19 -39.83 -21.20
CA ASP A 747 38.45 -39.06 -22.43
C ASP A 747 39.24 -37.76 -22.16
N VAL A 748 39.92 -37.69 -21.01
CA VAL A 748 40.83 -36.60 -20.64
C VAL A 748 42.18 -37.20 -20.23
N SER A 749 43.16 -37.09 -21.12
CA SER A 749 44.54 -37.55 -20.92
C SER A 749 45.31 -36.61 -20.00
N SER A 750 46.35 -37.10 -19.31
CA SER A 750 47.28 -36.25 -18.54
C SER A 750 48.04 -35.25 -19.41
N GLU A 751 48.21 -35.58 -20.69
CA GLU A 751 48.93 -34.75 -21.67
C GLU A 751 48.03 -33.69 -22.33
N ASP A 752 46.72 -33.71 -22.09
CA ASP A 752 45.80 -32.74 -22.67
C ASP A 752 45.98 -31.36 -22.02
N TYR A 753 46.06 -30.31 -22.83
CA TYR A 753 46.24 -28.93 -22.33
C TYR A 753 45.12 -28.47 -21.38
N PHE A 754 43.93 -29.07 -21.49
CA PHE A 754 42.77 -28.78 -20.64
C PHE A 754 42.67 -29.70 -19.41
N CYS A 755 43.55 -30.69 -19.25
CA CYS A 755 43.46 -31.69 -18.18
C CYS A 755 43.39 -31.07 -16.78
N ILE A 756 44.30 -30.14 -16.48
CA ILE A 756 44.34 -29.43 -15.19
C ILE A 756 43.06 -28.61 -14.98
N ALA A 757 42.58 -27.92 -16.02
CA ALA A 757 41.36 -27.12 -15.96
C ALA A 757 40.11 -28.00 -15.71
N VAL A 758 40.04 -29.19 -16.31
CA VAL A 758 38.96 -30.15 -16.06
C VAL A 758 39.00 -30.65 -14.62
N LYS A 759 40.18 -31.04 -14.11
CA LYS A 759 40.33 -31.48 -12.72
C LYS A 759 39.88 -30.39 -11.73
N TRP A 760 40.30 -29.15 -11.95
CA TRP A 760 39.84 -28.00 -11.18
C TRP A 760 38.32 -27.85 -11.21
N ALA A 761 37.73 -27.92 -12.41
CA ALA A 761 36.29 -27.78 -12.57
C ALA A 761 35.50 -28.89 -11.87
N VAL A 762 36.01 -30.12 -11.82
CA VAL A 762 35.39 -31.21 -11.05
C VAL A 762 35.50 -30.95 -9.55
N GLN A 763 36.69 -30.58 -9.04
CA GLN A 763 36.91 -30.33 -7.62
C GLN A 763 35.98 -29.23 -7.07
N ASN A 764 35.70 -28.22 -7.89
CA ASN A 764 34.82 -27.10 -7.55
C ASN A 764 33.36 -27.33 -7.99
N ARG A 765 33.00 -28.55 -8.43
CA ARG A 765 31.63 -28.91 -8.87
C ARG A 765 31.08 -28.04 -10.01
N ILE A 766 31.97 -27.45 -10.81
CA ILE A 766 31.62 -26.65 -12.00
C ILE A 766 31.10 -27.58 -13.11
N THR A 767 31.62 -28.80 -13.21
CA THR A 767 31.18 -29.79 -14.20
C THR A 767 31.14 -31.21 -13.63
N GLU A 768 30.16 -31.99 -14.09
CA GLU A 768 30.02 -33.42 -13.79
C GLU A 768 30.30 -34.30 -15.04
N GLY A 769 30.72 -33.68 -16.15
CA GLY A 769 30.86 -34.34 -17.44
C GLY A 769 29.55 -34.36 -18.24
N THR A 770 29.59 -34.98 -19.41
CA THR A 770 28.41 -35.31 -20.23
C THR A 770 27.85 -36.69 -19.90
N ALA A 771 28.68 -37.53 -19.27
CA ALA A 771 28.31 -38.79 -18.63
C ALA A 771 29.27 -39.04 -17.46
N LYS A 772 28.95 -40.04 -16.63
CA LYS A 772 29.69 -40.39 -15.40
C LYS A 772 31.21 -40.51 -15.59
N ASP A 773 31.66 -41.00 -16.74
CA ASP A 773 33.08 -41.24 -17.08
C ASP A 773 33.55 -40.49 -18.35
N ARG A 774 32.77 -39.51 -18.84
CA ARG A 774 33.10 -38.72 -20.04
C ARG A 774 32.92 -37.21 -19.82
N PHE A 775 33.93 -36.43 -20.18
CA PHE A 775 33.83 -34.97 -20.23
C PHE A 775 33.41 -34.44 -21.60
N SER A 776 33.74 -35.18 -22.66
CA SER A 776 33.58 -34.81 -24.08
C SER A 776 34.30 -33.50 -24.46
N PRO A 777 35.63 -33.39 -24.29
CA PRO A 777 36.38 -32.14 -24.44
C PRO A 777 36.36 -31.55 -25.86
N HIS A 778 36.11 -32.37 -26.87
CA HIS A 778 36.11 -31.97 -28.29
C HIS A 778 34.72 -31.62 -28.83
N LEU A 779 33.64 -31.80 -28.07
CA LEU A 779 32.33 -31.32 -28.46
C LEU A 779 32.24 -29.80 -28.30
N TYR A 780 31.51 -29.15 -29.20
CA TYR A 780 31.22 -27.73 -29.06
C TYR A 780 30.39 -27.45 -27.82
N CYS A 781 30.77 -26.41 -27.08
CA CYS A 781 30.06 -26.01 -25.88
C CYS A 781 28.85 -25.15 -26.26
N THR A 782 27.67 -25.54 -25.78
CA THR A 782 26.42 -24.83 -26.09
C THR A 782 26.22 -23.63 -25.16
N ARG A 783 25.31 -22.72 -25.54
CA ARG A 783 24.92 -21.55 -24.75
C ARG A 783 24.46 -21.92 -23.34
N GLY A 784 23.63 -22.95 -23.19
CA GLY A 784 23.16 -23.46 -21.90
C GLY A 784 24.31 -24.03 -21.06
N GLN A 785 25.27 -24.72 -21.68
CA GLN A 785 26.43 -25.27 -20.97
C GLN A 785 27.37 -24.19 -20.44
N ILE A 786 27.71 -23.17 -21.24
CA ILE A 786 28.61 -22.11 -20.79
C ILE A 786 28.03 -21.32 -19.61
N VAL A 787 26.75 -20.95 -19.66
CA VAL A 787 26.12 -20.23 -18.54
C VAL A 787 26.00 -21.12 -17.30
N THR A 788 25.80 -22.44 -17.48
CA THR A 788 25.83 -23.41 -16.36
C THR A 788 27.20 -23.48 -15.71
N PHE A 789 28.28 -23.50 -16.49
CA PHE A 789 29.63 -23.47 -15.93
C PHE A 789 29.92 -22.16 -15.20
N LEU A 790 29.54 -21.02 -15.78
CA LEU A 790 29.71 -19.71 -15.15
C LEU A 790 28.92 -19.60 -13.84
N TYR A 791 27.64 -19.98 -13.87
CA TYR A 791 26.77 -19.97 -12.70
C TYR A 791 27.40 -20.77 -11.58
N ARG A 792 27.76 -22.03 -11.86
CA ARG A 792 28.38 -22.91 -10.85
C ARG A 792 29.70 -22.35 -10.36
N ALA A 793 30.53 -21.77 -11.21
CA ALA A 793 31.83 -21.22 -10.80
C ALA A 793 31.71 -19.95 -9.93
N ILE A 794 30.59 -19.23 -9.98
CA ILE A 794 30.38 -17.97 -9.26
C ILE A 794 29.54 -18.16 -8.00
N THR A 795 28.61 -19.13 -8.00
CA THR A 795 27.69 -19.38 -6.88
C THR A 795 28.12 -20.53 -5.97
N SER A 796 29.14 -21.30 -6.35
CA SER A 796 29.79 -22.29 -5.47
C SER A 796 30.72 -21.61 -4.49
#